data_AF-A0A352YX56-F1
#
_entry.id   AF-A0A352YX56-F1
#
_cell.length_a   1.000
_cell.length_b   1.000
_cell.length_c   1.000
_cell.angle_alpha   90.00
_cell.angle_beta   90.00
_cell.angle_gamma   90.00
#
_symmetry.space_group_name_H-M   'P 1'
#
loop_
_entity.id
_entity.type
_entity.pdbx_description
1 polymer ?
#
loop_
_entity_poly.entity_id
_entity_poly.type
_entity_poly.pdbx_seq_one_letter_code
_entity_poly.pdbx_strand_id
1 'polypeptide(L)'
;MLRNAWYMLEADTKGAIKVKSKSGETILSSLDYFSSYRNYGGNLGLINNSASLINDSTLLIMGEGNGDNLVKIFLTVCKNVARLDVTVETVYNSDLIIERESLIAQFAIPITGIYLKNSELALKPFEREYWLDKQGVRFGAGETSSLIYHTTDISSLQLNTKEKQVIINLDFVLDHPMIHIPYHENGGGYWIDKSASEFTQGMVRSDHFALYFGNSHEVIPRLMNVPYGYLAGYVFTEHADCGNIRTHRAAYFGSENISGFQNATGGFVGHDIPVTKSVFYEDFDGVYDGLTDNHIKEEQLLDFLDQLYVSGNYELCLHTPENGNSDRKMLEEAIKFMKGRYDAITWIDHGMFQGIHNREALVADGMDSLSVFYSADLWEQYDTRYFWSSAVEKIRFSVPVVSMKENLMKLRFQKFFIEFSKRYRYFKIYKDLEGLRSLRKIIGGNFSNLELNSQQPFAGSSAPTPLYWQNQTVTREFYSWPTEFVYNGVTLRLDEANLPSEKQYLEMLIHHRGIFFNHGYYVRNIDKDDILDNYNGELRINPWFDKILAYMDQRRDDGDLYITTVRDLLNYWRMLENISFDYLPDGAIRIINHNNTDVKGFSIALHASPGDLTVNGEKPFSRKIGDDIIVWFDLPSEEEAVLQISQNMLHIIEAQKQID
;
A
#
# COMPACT_ATOMS: atom_id res chain seq x y z
N MET A 1 -3.11 34.58 -19.66
CA MET A 1 -1.98 34.58 -18.71
C MET A 1 -2.52 34.92 -17.35
N LEU A 2 -2.22 34.10 -16.35
CA LEU A 2 -2.54 34.30 -14.93
C LEU A 2 -1.23 34.40 -14.15
N ARG A 3 -1.20 35.10 -13.02
CA ARG A 3 0.02 35.24 -12.20
C ARG A 3 -0.28 35.52 -10.75
N ASN A 4 0.64 35.14 -9.87
CA ASN A 4 0.69 35.56 -8.47
C ASN A 4 2.09 36.08 -8.12
N ALA A 5 2.44 36.13 -6.83
CA ALA A 5 3.74 36.64 -6.39
C ALA A 5 4.93 35.74 -6.74
N TRP A 6 4.70 34.47 -7.09
CA TRP A 6 5.73 33.44 -7.25
C TRP A 6 5.93 33.00 -8.70
N TYR A 7 4.84 32.88 -9.49
CA TYR A 7 4.90 32.33 -10.84
C TYR A 7 3.87 32.95 -11.79
N MET A 8 4.07 32.67 -13.09
CA MET A 8 3.17 33.03 -14.18
C MET A 8 2.71 31.76 -14.92
N LEU A 9 1.39 31.62 -15.08
CA LEU A 9 0.75 30.58 -15.87
C LEU A 9 0.39 31.13 -17.26
N GLU A 10 0.98 30.52 -18.28
CA GLU A 10 0.74 30.81 -19.70
C GLU A 10 -0.02 29.64 -20.33
N ALA A 11 -0.95 29.98 -21.22
CA ALA A 11 -1.67 29.02 -22.04
C ALA A 11 -1.93 29.64 -23.42
N ASP A 12 -1.77 28.85 -24.48
CA ASP A 12 -2.22 29.25 -25.81
C ASP A 12 -3.68 28.87 -26.06
N THR A 13 -4.23 29.28 -27.21
CA THR A 13 -5.63 29.00 -27.57
C THR A 13 -5.93 27.52 -27.78
N LYS A 14 -4.88 26.68 -27.94
CA LYS A 14 -4.95 25.22 -28.09
C LYS A 14 -4.62 24.51 -26.76
N GLY A 15 -4.64 25.22 -25.63
CA GLY A 15 -4.43 24.64 -24.31
C GLY A 15 -2.99 24.22 -23.99
N ALA A 16 -1.98 24.66 -24.76
CA ALA A 16 -0.58 24.36 -24.41
C ALA A 16 -0.17 25.18 -23.17
N ILE A 17 0.08 24.50 -22.05
CA ILE A 17 0.40 25.11 -20.75
C ILE A 17 1.89 25.31 -20.56
N LYS A 18 2.28 26.46 -19.99
CA LYS A 18 3.62 26.70 -19.44
C LYS A 18 3.53 27.40 -18.10
N VAL A 19 4.43 27.05 -17.18
CA VAL A 19 4.63 27.80 -15.93
C VAL A 19 6.02 28.38 -15.93
N LYS A 20 6.12 29.70 -15.68
CA LYS A 20 7.37 30.42 -15.56
C LYS A 20 7.53 30.98 -14.15
N SER A 21 8.77 31.08 -13.69
CA SER A 21 9.12 31.85 -12.50
C SER A 21 8.74 33.33 -12.69
N LYS A 22 8.76 34.08 -11.60
CA LYS A 22 8.63 35.55 -11.63
C LYS A 22 9.70 36.22 -12.51
N SER A 23 10.91 35.66 -12.59
CA SER A 23 11.99 36.13 -13.45
C SER A 23 11.81 35.77 -14.94
N GLY A 24 10.77 34.99 -15.28
CA GLY A 24 10.45 34.59 -16.65
C GLY A 24 11.11 33.30 -17.12
N GLU A 25 11.83 32.59 -16.25
CA GLU A 25 12.44 31.30 -16.55
C GLU A 25 11.37 30.20 -16.55
N THR A 26 11.41 29.29 -17.54
CA THR A 26 10.45 28.18 -17.62
C THR A 26 10.72 27.17 -16.51
N ILE A 27 9.68 26.86 -15.73
CA ILE A 27 9.67 25.80 -14.72
C ILE A 27 8.99 24.55 -15.31
N LEU A 28 7.76 24.70 -15.78
CA LEU A 28 6.96 23.67 -16.45
C LEU A 28 6.81 24.02 -17.94
N SER A 29 7.23 23.10 -18.81
CA SER A 29 7.25 23.27 -20.27
C SER A 29 5.97 22.83 -20.97
N SER A 30 5.29 21.82 -20.43
CA SER A 30 3.98 21.35 -20.88
C SER A 30 3.23 20.61 -19.78
N LEU A 31 1.91 20.55 -19.92
CA LEU A 31 0.99 19.73 -19.14
C LEU A 31 -0.01 19.13 -20.13
N ASP A 32 0.18 17.86 -20.47
CA ASP A 32 -0.56 17.21 -21.56
C ASP A 32 -1.47 16.10 -21.01
N TYR A 33 -2.71 16.03 -21.48
CA TYR A 33 -3.59 14.90 -21.15
C TYR A 33 -3.18 13.66 -21.93
N PHE A 34 -3.20 12.50 -21.29
CA PHE A 34 -3.01 11.20 -21.94
C PHE A 34 -4.15 10.27 -21.55
N SER A 35 -4.69 9.57 -22.54
CA SER A 35 -5.70 8.53 -22.35
C SER A 35 -5.34 7.26 -23.11
N SER A 36 -5.56 6.10 -22.48
CA SER A 36 -5.54 4.78 -23.10
C SER A 36 -6.79 4.03 -22.68
N TYR A 37 -7.55 3.59 -23.68
CA TYR A 37 -8.74 2.77 -23.49
C TYR A 37 -8.59 1.46 -24.25
N ARG A 38 -9.14 0.38 -23.69
CA ARG A 38 -9.00 -0.98 -24.24
C ARG A 38 -9.36 -1.09 -25.73
N ASN A 39 -10.31 -0.27 -26.20
CA ASN A 39 -10.82 -0.30 -27.58
C ASN A 39 -10.23 0.79 -28.50
N TYR A 40 -9.55 1.80 -27.96
CA TYR A 40 -9.14 3.01 -28.71
C TYR A 40 -7.63 3.25 -28.72
N GLY A 41 -6.85 2.46 -27.96
CA GLY A 41 -5.40 2.64 -27.82
C GLY A 41 -5.04 3.93 -27.07
N GLY A 42 -3.73 4.25 -27.05
CA GLY A 42 -3.20 5.43 -26.39
C GLY A 42 -3.24 6.68 -27.26
N ASN A 43 -3.60 7.82 -26.67
CA ASN A 43 -3.61 9.14 -27.30
C ASN A 43 -2.97 10.19 -26.36
N LEU A 44 -2.13 11.05 -26.93
CA LEU A 44 -1.49 12.18 -26.23
C LEU A 44 -2.11 13.49 -26.72
N GLY A 45 -2.59 14.28 -25.77
CA GLY A 45 -3.31 15.54 -25.97
C GLY A 45 -4.83 15.35 -26.04
N LEU A 46 -5.55 16.46 -25.89
CA LEU A 46 -7.00 16.51 -26.10
C LEU A 46 -7.32 16.79 -27.58
N ILE A 47 -8.39 16.18 -28.07
CA ILE A 47 -8.96 16.42 -29.40
C ILE A 47 -9.90 17.63 -29.31
N ASN A 48 -9.98 18.44 -30.37
CA ASN A 48 -10.89 19.60 -30.46
C ASN A 48 -10.78 20.57 -29.27
N ASN A 49 -9.57 20.74 -28.74
CA ASN A 49 -9.37 21.42 -27.48
C ASN A 49 -9.38 22.95 -27.61
N SER A 50 -9.74 23.61 -26.52
CA SER A 50 -9.77 25.06 -26.39
C SER A 50 -9.37 25.47 -24.97
N ALA A 51 -8.89 26.70 -24.83
CA ALA A 51 -8.58 27.30 -23.53
C ALA A 51 -9.31 28.62 -23.35
N SER A 52 -9.86 28.84 -22.16
CA SER A 52 -10.58 30.07 -21.80
C SER A 52 -10.39 30.45 -20.35
N LEU A 53 -10.43 31.74 -20.04
CA LEU A 53 -10.44 32.22 -18.66
C LEU A 53 -11.86 32.18 -18.12
N ILE A 54 -12.07 31.49 -16.99
CA ILE A 54 -13.35 31.50 -16.27
C ILE A 54 -13.46 32.77 -15.41
N ASN A 55 -12.36 33.14 -14.77
CA ASN A 55 -12.25 34.32 -13.91
C ASN A 55 -10.80 34.83 -13.87
N ASP A 56 -10.48 35.73 -12.94
CA ASP A 56 -9.17 36.37 -12.81
C ASP A 56 -8.08 35.47 -12.19
N SER A 57 -8.43 34.24 -11.77
CA SER A 57 -7.53 33.25 -11.18
C SER A 57 -7.59 31.86 -11.80
N THR A 58 -8.58 31.56 -12.64
CA THR A 58 -8.84 30.20 -13.16
C THR A 58 -8.86 30.16 -14.67
N LEU A 59 -8.02 29.28 -15.21
CA LEU A 59 -7.99 28.90 -16.62
C LEU A 59 -8.68 27.54 -16.79
N LEU A 60 -9.55 27.42 -17.79
CA LEU A 60 -10.16 26.18 -18.21
C LEU A 60 -9.55 25.73 -19.55
N ILE A 61 -9.08 24.49 -19.59
CA ILE A 61 -8.85 23.76 -20.83
C ILE A 61 -9.98 22.75 -20.98
N MET A 62 -10.59 22.69 -22.16
CA MET A 62 -11.65 21.74 -22.45
C MET A 62 -11.38 21.09 -23.81
N GLY A 63 -11.62 19.78 -23.91
CA GLY A 63 -11.51 19.02 -25.15
C GLY A 63 -11.98 17.59 -24.96
N GLU A 64 -11.83 16.79 -26.02
CA GLU A 64 -12.27 15.39 -26.06
C GLU A 64 -11.09 14.45 -25.84
N GLY A 65 -11.28 13.39 -25.05
CA GLY A 65 -10.42 12.21 -25.09
C GLY A 65 -10.69 11.38 -26.35
N ASN A 66 -9.86 10.37 -26.60
CA ASN A 66 -9.97 9.52 -27.81
C ASN A 66 -11.14 8.50 -27.78
N GLY A 67 -12.00 8.54 -26.77
CA GLY A 67 -13.07 7.57 -26.50
C GLY A 67 -14.44 8.24 -26.33
N ASP A 68 -14.65 9.41 -26.94
CA ASP A 68 -15.89 10.17 -26.79
C ASP A 68 -16.19 10.55 -25.32
N ASN A 69 -15.17 11.05 -24.63
CA ASN A 69 -15.30 11.63 -23.29
C ASN A 69 -14.88 13.10 -23.32
N LEU A 70 -15.64 13.95 -22.63
CA LEU A 70 -15.33 15.36 -22.49
C LEU A 70 -14.48 15.57 -21.25
N VAL A 71 -13.29 16.14 -21.43
CA VAL A 71 -12.34 16.43 -20.35
C VAL A 71 -12.26 17.93 -20.14
N LYS A 72 -12.40 18.37 -18.89
CA LYS A 72 -12.21 19.74 -18.43
C LYS A 72 -11.09 19.78 -17.41
N ILE A 73 -10.09 20.61 -17.65
CA ILE A 73 -8.95 20.82 -16.76
C ILE A 73 -9.01 22.26 -16.27
N PHE A 74 -9.30 22.44 -14.99
CA PHE A 74 -9.31 23.72 -14.30
C PHE A 74 -7.95 23.93 -13.64
N LEU A 75 -7.31 25.06 -13.95
CA LEU A 75 -6.02 25.48 -13.41
C LEU A 75 -6.22 26.80 -12.64
N THR A 76 -6.24 26.71 -11.32
CA THR A 76 -6.52 27.85 -10.43
C THR A 76 -5.25 28.33 -9.73
N VAL A 77 -4.84 29.56 -10.06
CA VAL A 77 -3.69 30.24 -9.47
C VAL A 77 -4.08 30.85 -8.12
N CYS A 78 -3.55 30.30 -7.03
CA CYS A 78 -3.81 30.84 -5.69
C CYS A 78 -3.11 32.19 -5.50
N LYS A 79 -3.84 33.19 -4.99
CA LYS A 79 -3.33 34.57 -4.87
C LYS A 79 -2.28 34.74 -3.75
N ASN A 80 -2.43 34.00 -2.65
CA ASN A 80 -1.67 34.22 -1.40
C ASN A 80 -0.68 33.12 -1.06
N VAL A 81 -0.58 32.08 -1.89
CA VAL A 81 0.35 30.95 -1.70
C VAL A 81 0.93 30.53 -3.04
N ALA A 82 2.10 29.89 -3.00
CA ALA A 82 2.85 29.42 -4.16
C ALA A 82 2.23 28.16 -4.82
N ARG A 83 0.89 28.07 -4.87
CA ARG A 83 0.10 26.87 -5.18
C ARG A 83 -0.75 27.05 -6.44
N LEU A 84 -0.71 26.06 -7.32
CA LEU A 84 -1.60 25.87 -8.46
C LEU A 84 -2.52 24.69 -8.14
N ASP A 85 -3.81 24.95 -7.97
CA ASP A 85 -4.80 23.89 -7.86
C ASP A 85 -5.22 23.42 -9.25
N VAL A 86 -5.22 22.10 -9.42
CA VAL A 86 -5.64 21.42 -10.65
C VAL A 86 -6.85 20.57 -10.33
N THR A 87 -7.91 20.72 -11.12
CA THR A 87 -9.10 19.85 -11.08
C THR A 87 -9.35 19.32 -12.48
N VAL A 88 -9.53 18.02 -12.60
CA VAL A 88 -9.88 17.37 -13.87
C VAL A 88 -11.26 16.77 -13.73
N GLU A 89 -12.22 17.25 -14.52
CA GLU A 89 -13.52 16.63 -14.66
C GLU A 89 -13.58 15.88 -16.00
N THR A 90 -13.92 14.60 -15.95
CA THR A 90 -14.18 13.79 -17.15
C THR A 90 -15.63 13.35 -17.17
N VAL A 91 -16.34 13.71 -18.24
CA VAL A 91 -17.70 13.24 -18.53
C VAL A 91 -17.63 12.17 -19.62
N TYR A 92 -18.08 10.97 -19.33
CA TYR A 92 -18.05 9.85 -20.25
C TYR A 92 -19.32 9.83 -21.11
N ASN A 93 -19.24 10.14 -22.41
CA ASN A 93 -20.43 10.15 -23.29
C ASN A 93 -20.70 8.78 -23.93
N SER A 94 -19.80 7.81 -23.74
CA SER A 94 -19.92 6.42 -24.15
C SER A 94 -19.37 5.49 -23.07
N ASP A 95 -19.67 4.20 -23.16
CA ASP A 95 -19.13 3.20 -22.25
C ASP A 95 -17.63 2.98 -22.53
N LEU A 96 -16.79 3.25 -21.53
CA LEU A 96 -15.33 3.15 -21.65
C LEU A 96 -14.71 2.24 -20.59
N ILE A 97 -13.72 1.47 -21.03
CA ILE A 97 -12.85 0.67 -20.17
C ILE A 97 -11.48 1.33 -20.13
N ILE A 98 -11.12 1.87 -18.98
CA ILE A 98 -9.96 2.73 -18.79
C ILE A 98 -8.74 1.88 -18.48
N GLU A 99 -7.74 1.92 -19.36
CA GLU A 99 -6.42 1.37 -19.03
C GLU A 99 -5.58 2.42 -18.31
N ARG A 100 -5.67 3.68 -18.76
CA ARG A 100 -5.00 4.81 -18.15
C ARG A 100 -5.60 6.14 -18.57
N GLU A 101 -5.83 7.03 -17.62
CA GLU A 101 -6.00 8.47 -17.84
C GLU A 101 -5.01 9.22 -16.95
N SER A 102 -4.30 10.21 -17.51
CA SER A 102 -3.24 10.91 -16.79
C SER A 102 -2.97 12.30 -17.32
N LEU A 103 -2.38 13.15 -16.48
CA LEU A 103 -1.70 14.38 -16.90
C LEU A 103 -0.19 14.17 -16.89
N ILE A 104 0.46 14.53 -17.98
CA ILE A 104 1.90 14.41 -18.18
C ILE A 104 2.52 15.80 -18.04
N ALA A 105 3.22 16.03 -16.93
CA ALA A 105 3.88 17.28 -16.61
C ALA A 105 5.37 17.23 -17.00
N GLN A 106 5.78 18.07 -17.94
CA GLN A 106 7.16 18.13 -18.44
C GLN A 106 7.93 19.30 -17.82
N PHE A 107 8.92 19.02 -16.98
CA PHE A 107 9.71 20.06 -16.30
C PHE A 107 10.96 20.47 -17.09
N ALA A 108 11.28 21.76 -17.05
CA ALA A 108 12.53 22.30 -17.61
C ALA A 108 13.68 22.28 -16.60
N ILE A 109 13.35 22.39 -15.32
CA ILE A 109 14.30 22.44 -14.19
C ILE A 109 14.69 21.04 -13.70
N PRO A 110 15.88 20.85 -13.08
CA PRO A 110 16.36 19.54 -12.66
C PRO A 110 15.64 19.00 -11.43
N ILE A 111 15.57 17.67 -11.29
CA ILE A 111 15.10 17.01 -10.07
C ILE A 111 16.11 17.23 -8.94
N THR A 112 15.62 17.60 -7.75
CA THR A 112 16.42 17.87 -6.55
C THR A 112 16.09 16.95 -5.37
N GLY A 113 14.95 16.26 -5.38
CA GLY A 113 14.63 15.22 -4.40
C GLY A 113 13.41 14.40 -4.82
N ILE A 114 13.38 13.13 -4.44
CA ILE A 114 12.28 12.20 -4.74
C ILE A 114 11.77 11.62 -3.43
N TYR A 115 10.48 11.77 -3.16
CA TYR A 115 9.81 11.30 -1.95
C TYR A 115 9.20 9.93 -2.23
N LEU A 116 9.77 8.89 -1.63
CA LEU A 116 9.40 7.50 -1.89
C LEU A 116 8.20 7.07 -1.04
N LYS A 117 7.46 6.06 -1.52
CA LYS A 117 6.30 5.44 -0.85
C LYS A 117 6.58 4.80 0.52
N ASN A 118 7.85 4.62 0.88
CA ASN A 118 8.31 4.18 2.20
C ASN A 118 8.80 5.35 3.08
N SER A 119 8.41 6.57 2.72
CA SER A 119 8.76 7.80 3.46
C SER A 119 10.25 8.15 3.42
N GLU A 120 11.06 7.46 2.61
CA GLU A 120 12.46 7.81 2.37
C GLU A 120 12.61 8.93 1.34
N LEU A 121 13.75 9.61 1.39
CA LEU A 121 14.13 10.67 0.47
C LEU A 121 15.28 10.16 -0.39
N ALA A 122 15.03 9.97 -1.68
CA ALA A 122 16.10 9.68 -2.62
C ALA A 122 16.73 10.99 -3.11
N LEU A 123 18.05 11.05 -2.97
CA LEU A 123 18.93 12.07 -3.54
C LEU A 123 19.81 11.44 -4.63
N LYS A 124 20.56 12.27 -5.38
CA LYS A 124 21.38 11.78 -6.50
C LYS A 124 22.38 10.68 -6.04
N PRO A 125 22.66 9.66 -6.88
CA PRO A 125 22.11 9.43 -8.22
C PRO A 125 20.70 8.82 -8.21
N PHE A 126 19.87 9.20 -9.18
CA PHE A 126 18.51 8.68 -9.31
C PHE A 126 18.44 7.44 -10.22
N GLU A 127 17.49 6.56 -9.92
CA GLU A 127 17.03 5.52 -10.85
C GLU A 127 16.32 6.17 -12.06
N ARG A 128 16.15 5.43 -13.16
CA ARG A 128 15.56 5.99 -14.39
C ARG A 128 14.08 6.35 -14.23
N GLU A 129 13.36 5.52 -13.51
CA GLU A 129 11.92 5.61 -13.34
C GLU A 129 11.51 5.26 -11.92
N TYR A 130 10.44 5.92 -11.46
CA TYR A 130 9.81 5.66 -10.18
C TYR A 130 8.30 5.58 -10.34
N TRP A 131 7.67 4.67 -9.62
CA TRP A 131 6.26 4.72 -9.23
C TRP A 131 6.24 5.15 -7.77
N LEU A 132 5.71 6.34 -7.54
CA LEU A 132 5.79 7.05 -6.26
C LEU A 132 4.51 6.87 -5.44
N ASP A 133 3.55 6.09 -5.94
CA ASP A 133 2.21 6.03 -5.37
C ASP A 133 1.64 7.46 -5.23
N LYS A 134 1.06 7.82 -4.09
CA LYS A 134 0.54 9.16 -3.81
C LYS A 134 1.60 10.13 -3.26
N GLN A 135 2.89 9.80 -3.33
CA GLN A 135 3.97 10.63 -2.76
C GLN A 135 4.39 11.76 -3.69
N GLY A 136 5.68 11.94 -4.02
CA GLY A 136 6.06 13.16 -4.74
C GLY A 136 7.50 13.33 -5.15
N VAL A 137 7.76 14.49 -5.74
CA VAL A 137 9.07 14.89 -6.26
C VAL A 137 9.24 16.40 -6.18
N ARG A 138 10.49 16.83 -5.94
CA ARG A 138 10.91 18.23 -5.96
C ARG A 138 11.87 18.50 -7.11
N PHE A 139 11.67 19.65 -7.75
CA PHE A 139 12.51 20.17 -8.82
C PHE A 139 13.07 21.54 -8.44
N GLY A 140 14.29 21.82 -8.91
CA GLY A 140 14.94 23.12 -8.78
C GLY A 140 15.10 23.60 -7.33
N ALA A 141 15.27 24.92 -7.18
CA ALA A 141 15.45 25.61 -5.91
C ALA A 141 15.04 27.08 -6.03
N GLY A 142 14.72 27.74 -4.91
CA GLY A 142 14.36 29.16 -4.85
C GLY A 142 13.15 29.51 -5.73
N GLU A 143 13.24 30.62 -6.45
CA GLU A 143 12.18 31.11 -7.35
C GLU A 143 11.95 30.19 -8.58
N THR A 144 12.88 29.29 -8.89
CA THR A 144 12.80 28.35 -10.02
C THR A 144 12.71 26.92 -9.52
N SER A 145 11.64 26.68 -8.76
CA SER A 145 11.37 25.41 -8.12
C SER A 145 9.95 24.93 -8.39
N SER A 146 9.75 23.62 -8.22
CA SER A 146 8.43 23.02 -8.15
C SER A 146 8.39 21.84 -7.18
N LEU A 147 7.22 21.62 -6.59
CA LEU A 147 6.93 20.49 -5.72
C LEU A 147 5.53 19.94 -6.05
N ILE A 148 5.45 18.62 -6.13
CA ILE A 148 4.20 17.85 -6.02
C ILE A 148 4.43 16.81 -4.93
N TYR A 149 3.54 16.73 -3.95
CA TYR A 149 3.67 15.80 -2.83
C TYR A 149 2.31 15.55 -2.19
N HIS A 150 2.06 14.29 -1.79
CA HIS A 150 0.86 13.85 -1.08
C HIS A 150 -0.43 14.18 -1.84
N THR A 151 -0.61 13.52 -2.97
CA THR A 151 -1.75 13.73 -3.88
C THR A 151 -2.74 12.58 -3.75
N THR A 152 -3.71 12.71 -2.83
CA THR A 152 -4.58 11.60 -2.41
C THR A 152 -5.80 11.38 -3.31
N ASP A 153 -6.27 12.42 -3.99
CA ASP A 153 -7.42 12.42 -4.92
C ASP A 153 -7.05 12.00 -6.36
N ILE A 154 -5.89 11.36 -6.54
CA ILE A 154 -5.48 10.76 -7.83
C ILE A 154 -5.07 9.31 -7.60
N SER A 155 -5.00 8.53 -8.69
CA SER A 155 -4.56 7.12 -8.65
C SER A 155 -3.11 6.98 -8.20
N SER A 156 -2.15 7.63 -8.87
CA SER A 156 -0.73 7.62 -8.48
C SER A 156 0.13 8.64 -9.21
N LEU A 157 1.37 8.80 -8.78
CA LEU A 157 2.44 9.52 -9.47
C LEU A 157 3.51 8.56 -10.00
N GLN A 158 3.99 8.85 -11.20
CA GLN A 158 5.21 8.25 -11.75
C GLN A 158 6.19 9.33 -12.19
N LEU A 159 7.48 9.02 -12.17
CA LEU A 159 8.55 9.94 -12.52
C LEU A 159 9.51 9.27 -13.51
N ASN A 160 9.71 9.89 -14.66
CA ASN A 160 10.82 9.60 -15.55
C ASN A 160 11.93 10.63 -15.31
N THR A 161 13.05 10.19 -14.72
CA THR A 161 14.10 11.12 -14.27
C THR A 161 14.95 11.67 -15.40
N LYS A 162 15.09 10.90 -16.48
CA LYS A 162 15.86 11.31 -17.66
C LYS A 162 15.13 12.41 -18.41
N GLU A 163 13.84 12.20 -18.65
CA GLU A 163 13.01 13.15 -19.37
C GLU A 163 12.48 14.27 -18.44
N LYS A 164 12.67 14.20 -17.12
CA LYS A 164 12.14 15.17 -16.13
C LYS A 164 10.61 15.29 -16.23
N GLN A 165 9.96 14.15 -16.38
CA GLN A 165 8.53 14.05 -16.64
C GLN A 165 7.84 13.41 -15.44
N VAL A 166 6.82 14.07 -14.91
CA VAL A 166 5.92 13.50 -13.91
C VAL A 166 4.66 13.07 -14.62
N ILE A 167 4.25 11.82 -14.44
CA ILE A 167 2.96 11.32 -14.91
C ILE A 167 2.03 11.23 -13.71
N ILE A 168 0.96 12.01 -13.76
CA ILE A 168 -0.05 12.17 -12.73
C ILE A 168 -1.23 11.31 -13.16
N ASN A 169 -1.27 10.06 -12.69
CA ASN A 169 -2.32 9.11 -13.05
C ASN A 169 -3.61 9.48 -12.34
N LEU A 170 -4.63 9.82 -13.13
CA LEU A 170 -5.99 10.06 -12.65
C LEU A 170 -6.69 8.71 -12.41
N ASP A 171 -6.49 7.78 -13.35
CA ASP A 171 -6.88 6.38 -13.23
C ASP A 171 -5.84 5.53 -13.95
N PHE A 172 -5.32 4.50 -13.29
CA PHE A 172 -4.38 3.58 -13.90
C PHE A 172 -4.61 2.15 -13.41
N VAL A 173 -4.86 1.26 -14.37
CA VAL A 173 -5.18 -0.16 -14.16
C VAL A 173 -4.21 -0.91 -13.23
N LEU A 174 -2.94 -0.48 -13.13
CA LEU A 174 -1.95 -1.16 -12.28
C LEU A 174 -2.00 -0.73 -10.81
N ASP A 175 -2.71 0.36 -10.48
CA ASP A 175 -2.80 0.91 -9.12
C ASP A 175 -3.92 0.25 -8.31
N HIS A 176 -4.93 -0.34 -8.97
CA HIS A 176 -6.09 -0.98 -8.32
C HIS A 176 -6.38 -2.39 -8.87
N PRO A 177 -5.41 -3.32 -8.71
CA PRO A 177 -5.48 -4.66 -9.30
C PRO A 177 -6.70 -5.45 -8.82
N MET A 178 -7.46 -6.03 -9.75
CA MET A 178 -8.63 -6.84 -9.44
C MET A 178 -8.71 -8.05 -10.36
N ILE A 179 -9.07 -9.20 -9.78
CA ILE A 179 -9.35 -10.42 -10.53
C ILE A 179 -10.78 -10.87 -10.28
N HIS A 180 -11.36 -11.51 -11.28
CA HIS A 180 -12.61 -12.26 -11.12
C HIS A 180 -12.38 -13.73 -11.46
N ILE A 181 -12.87 -14.62 -10.61
CA ILE A 181 -12.85 -16.06 -10.77
C ILE A 181 -14.25 -16.47 -11.25
N PRO A 182 -14.48 -16.73 -12.54
CA PRO A 182 -15.78 -17.14 -13.05
C PRO A 182 -16.15 -18.56 -12.60
N TYR A 183 -17.45 -18.85 -12.59
CA TYR A 183 -17.94 -20.20 -12.30
C TYR A 183 -17.43 -21.20 -13.35
N HIS A 184 -16.96 -22.36 -12.91
CA HIS A 184 -16.47 -23.39 -13.80
C HIS A 184 -16.77 -24.80 -13.28
N GLU A 185 -17.82 -25.42 -13.80
CA GLU A 185 -18.36 -26.71 -13.35
C GLU A 185 -17.31 -27.83 -13.18
N ASN A 186 -16.30 -27.89 -14.06
CA ASN A 186 -15.26 -28.92 -13.99
C ASN A 186 -14.10 -28.62 -13.02
N GLY A 187 -14.17 -27.55 -12.22
CA GLY A 187 -13.11 -27.20 -11.25
C GLY A 187 -11.77 -26.76 -11.88
N GLY A 188 -11.75 -26.49 -13.19
CA GLY A 188 -10.54 -26.21 -13.97
C GLY A 188 -9.85 -24.89 -13.64
N GLY A 189 -10.57 -23.96 -13.00
CA GLY A 189 -10.02 -22.76 -12.38
C GLY A 189 -9.20 -21.84 -13.29
N TYR A 190 -9.80 -20.72 -13.71
CA TYR A 190 -9.05 -19.60 -14.28
C TYR A 190 -9.54 -18.30 -13.66
N TRP A 191 -8.81 -17.22 -13.90
CA TRP A 191 -9.19 -15.88 -13.47
C TRP A 191 -9.12 -14.94 -14.67
N ILE A 192 -9.90 -13.87 -14.60
CA ILE A 192 -9.88 -12.77 -15.56
C ILE A 192 -9.40 -11.49 -14.85
N ASP A 193 -8.60 -10.70 -15.55
CA ASP A 193 -8.19 -9.38 -15.08
C ASP A 193 -9.36 -8.40 -15.21
N LYS A 194 -9.79 -7.86 -14.06
CA LYS A 194 -10.87 -6.88 -13.90
C LYS A 194 -10.37 -5.59 -13.28
N SER A 195 -9.06 -5.33 -13.37
CA SER A 195 -8.45 -4.13 -12.79
C SER A 195 -8.84 -2.86 -13.54
N ALA A 196 -9.20 -2.91 -14.82
CA ALA A 196 -9.53 -1.70 -15.58
C ALA A 196 -10.88 -1.13 -15.13
N SER A 197 -10.93 0.16 -14.82
CA SER A 197 -12.18 0.83 -14.46
C SER A 197 -13.15 0.85 -15.63
N GLU A 198 -14.44 0.64 -15.35
CA GLU A 198 -15.50 0.63 -16.34
C GLU A 198 -16.47 1.81 -16.07
N PHE A 199 -16.48 2.82 -16.94
CA PHE A 199 -17.40 3.96 -16.85
C PHE A 199 -18.51 3.82 -17.89
N THR A 200 -19.75 4.00 -17.45
CA THR A 200 -20.93 3.99 -18.32
C THR A 200 -21.28 5.39 -18.79
N GLN A 201 -22.01 5.48 -19.90
CA GLN A 201 -22.50 6.76 -20.43
C GLN A 201 -23.20 7.62 -19.36
N GLY A 202 -22.75 8.88 -19.25
CA GLY A 202 -23.28 9.87 -18.32
C GLY A 202 -22.57 9.94 -16.97
N MET A 203 -21.68 8.99 -16.67
CA MET A 203 -20.84 9.06 -15.47
C MET A 203 -19.85 10.23 -15.55
N VAL A 204 -19.50 10.76 -14.38
CA VAL A 204 -18.55 11.86 -14.21
C VAL A 204 -17.51 11.46 -13.18
N ARG A 205 -16.23 11.65 -13.50
CA ARG A 205 -15.12 11.57 -12.53
C ARG A 205 -14.55 12.96 -12.31
N SER A 206 -14.17 13.25 -11.06
CA SER A 206 -13.48 14.48 -10.68
C SER A 206 -12.24 14.13 -9.87
N ASP A 207 -11.08 14.59 -10.34
CA ASP A 207 -9.78 14.36 -9.73
C ASP A 207 -9.15 15.70 -9.32
N HIS A 208 -8.45 15.75 -8.19
CA HIS A 208 -7.87 16.99 -7.66
C HIS A 208 -6.41 16.81 -7.23
N PHE A 209 -5.57 17.80 -7.49
CA PHE A 209 -4.21 17.84 -6.93
C PHE A 209 -3.63 19.26 -6.96
N ALA A 210 -2.52 19.46 -6.26
CA ALA A 210 -1.84 20.73 -6.20
C ALA A 210 -0.37 20.62 -6.67
N LEU A 211 0.08 21.65 -7.38
CA LEU A 211 1.48 21.87 -7.72
C LEU A 211 1.96 23.14 -7.05
N TYR A 212 3.12 23.12 -6.44
CA TYR A 212 3.74 24.30 -5.85
C TYR A 212 4.86 24.81 -6.76
N PHE A 213 4.99 26.13 -6.91
CA PHE A 213 5.95 26.77 -7.81
C PHE A 213 6.59 28.02 -7.20
N GLY A 214 7.91 28.14 -7.34
CA GLY A 214 8.64 29.35 -6.95
C GLY A 214 8.77 29.57 -5.44
N ASN A 215 8.52 28.54 -4.64
CA ASN A 215 8.81 28.49 -3.22
C ASN A 215 9.30 27.09 -2.85
N SER A 216 10.63 26.89 -2.83
CA SER A 216 11.21 25.59 -2.48
C SER A 216 11.37 25.49 -0.97
N HIS A 217 10.38 24.90 -0.29
CA HIS A 217 10.61 24.40 1.06
C HIS A 217 11.73 23.35 1.02
N GLU A 218 12.80 23.60 1.78
CA GLU A 218 13.96 22.72 1.81
C GLU A 218 13.63 21.39 2.51
N VAL A 219 12.75 21.43 3.51
CA VAL A 219 12.30 20.27 4.24
C VAL A 219 10.83 20.01 3.92
N ILE A 220 10.54 18.80 3.47
CA ILE A 220 9.18 18.32 3.21
C ILE A 220 8.86 17.19 4.21
N PRO A 221 7.77 17.30 4.99
CA PRO A 221 7.32 16.22 5.86
C PRO A 221 6.87 15.04 5.02
N ARG A 222 7.49 13.87 5.26
CA ARG A 222 7.09 12.63 4.58
C ARG A 222 6.25 11.80 5.53
N LEU A 223 5.00 11.51 5.17
CA LEU A 223 4.11 10.68 6.00
C LEU A 223 4.70 9.28 6.19
N MET A 224 4.74 8.80 7.43
CA MET A 224 5.12 7.44 7.77
C MET A 224 3.93 6.50 7.60
N ASN A 225 4.16 5.32 7.03
CA ASN A 225 3.14 4.28 6.85
C ASN A 225 2.72 3.60 8.16
N VAL A 226 3.38 3.91 9.28
CA VAL A 226 3.05 3.40 10.60
C VAL A 226 3.00 4.54 11.62
N PRO A 227 2.13 4.44 12.65
CA PRO A 227 1.99 5.47 13.67
C PRO A 227 3.11 5.44 14.71
N TYR A 228 3.04 6.34 15.69
CA TYR A 228 3.84 6.39 16.93
C TYR A 228 5.36 6.38 16.75
N GLY A 229 5.86 6.82 15.60
CA GLY A 229 7.30 6.89 15.31
C GLY A 229 7.97 5.55 15.02
N TYR A 230 7.19 4.48 14.84
CA TYR A 230 7.67 3.20 14.32
C TYR A 230 8.28 3.35 12.93
N LEU A 231 9.15 2.42 12.52
CA LEU A 231 9.82 2.48 11.22
C LEU A 231 9.15 1.60 10.17
N ALA A 232 8.75 0.39 10.58
CA ALA A 232 8.13 -0.60 9.70
C ALA A 232 6.88 -1.20 10.32
N GLY A 233 6.06 -1.84 9.48
CA GLY A 233 4.81 -2.48 9.87
C GLY A 233 4.80 -3.96 9.54
N TYR A 234 4.20 -4.76 10.43
CA TYR A 234 4.01 -6.18 10.25
C TYR A 234 2.58 -6.56 10.64
N VAL A 235 1.87 -7.24 9.75
CA VAL A 235 0.50 -7.70 9.98
C VAL A 235 0.48 -9.21 9.79
N PHE A 236 0.01 -9.92 10.82
CA PHE A 236 -0.34 -11.32 10.69
C PHE A 236 -1.81 -11.46 10.29
N THR A 237 -2.07 -12.27 9.27
CA THR A 237 -3.41 -12.70 8.88
C THR A 237 -3.46 -14.22 8.86
N GLU A 238 -4.46 -14.79 9.51
CA GLU A 238 -4.63 -16.25 9.61
C GLU A 238 -5.79 -16.72 8.74
N HIS A 239 -5.53 -17.76 7.95
CA HIS A 239 -6.55 -18.53 7.26
C HIS A 239 -7.19 -19.55 8.21
N ALA A 240 -8.52 -19.65 8.23
CA ALA A 240 -9.28 -20.45 9.20
C ALA A 240 -9.12 -21.99 9.06
N ASP A 241 -8.39 -22.47 8.06
CA ASP A 241 -8.46 -23.87 7.61
C ASP A 241 -7.71 -24.83 8.52
N CYS A 242 -8.29 -26.03 8.67
CA CYS A 242 -7.66 -27.18 9.31
C CYS A 242 -7.21 -26.92 10.77
N GLY A 243 -7.82 -25.94 11.44
CA GLY A 243 -7.65 -25.68 12.87
C GLY A 243 -8.63 -26.48 13.73
N ASN A 244 -8.26 -26.71 14.98
CA ASN A 244 -9.18 -27.13 16.04
C ASN A 244 -8.73 -26.50 17.36
N ILE A 245 -9.52 -26.62 18.42
CA ILE A 245 -9.21 -25.94 19.69
C ILE A 245 -7.82 -26.25 20.26
N ARG A 246 -7.29 -27.46 20.02
CA ARG A 246 -5.95 -27.84 20.49
C ARG A 246 -4.87 -27.07 19.75
N THR A 247 -4.98 -26.97 18.43
CA THR A 247 -4.00 -26.25 17.61
C THR A 247 -4.10 -24.74 17.83
N HIS A 248 -5.31 -24.20 18.00
CA HIS A 248 -5.50 -22.80 18.39
C HIS A 248 -4.81 -22.45 19.70
N ARG A 249 -5.05 -23.24 20.76
CA ARG A 249 -4.37 -23.04 22.05
C ARG A 249 -2.86 -23.17 21.95
N ALA A 250 -2.36 -24.17 21.20
CA ALA A 250 -0.93 -24.32 20.98
C ALA A 250 -0.30 -23.12 20.26
N ALA A 251 -0.92 -22.64 19.17
CA ALA A 251 -0.41 -21.53 18.38
C ALA A 251 -0.47 -20.18 19.10
N TYR A 252 -1.54 -19.93 19.85
CA TYR A 252 -1.77 -18.64 20.49
C TYR A 252 -1.25 -18.60 21.93
N PHE A 253 -1.44 -19.65 22.73
CA PHE A 253 -1.06 -19.66 24.14
C PHE A 253 0.24 -20.42 24.43
N GLY A 254 0.79 -21.11 23.42
CA GLY A 254 2.07 -21.84 23.49
C GLY A 254 1.93 -23.33 23.80
N SER A 255 0.78 -23.78 24.30
CA SER A 255 0.46 -25.20 24.56
C SER A 255 -1.04 -25.43 24.46
N GLU A 256 -1.43 -26.59 23.94
CA GLU A 256 -2.85 -27.00 23.88
C GLU A 256 -3.52 -27.14 25.25
N ASN A 257 -2.72 -27.26 26.33
CA ASN A 257 -3.20 -27.42 27.70
C ASN A 257 -3.50 -26.09 28.39
N ILE A 258 -3.12 -24.96 27.80
CA ILE A 258 -3.44 -23.64 28.33
C ILE A 258 -4.81 -23.24 27.77
N SER A 259 -5.76 -22.92 28.65
CA SER A 259 -7.12 -22.51 28.25
C SER A 259 -7.39 -21.02 28.46
N GLY A 260 -6.52 -20.32 29.19
CA GLY A 260 -6.69 -18.91 29.54
C GLY A 260 -5.60 -18.04 28.93
N PHE A 261 -5.96 -16.97 28.21
CA PHE A 261 -5.00 -16.08 27.55
C PHE A 261 -4.01 -15.43 28.55
N GLN A 262 -4.44 -15.15 29.79
CA GLN A 262 -3.60 -14.63 30.86
C GLN A 262 -2.49 -15.58 31.32
N ASN A 263 -2.62 -16.88 31.00
CA ASN A 263 -1.65 -17.91 31.33
C ASN A 263 -0.81 -18.34 30.12
N ALA A 264 -0.91 -17.63 28.99
CA ALA A 264 -0.11 -17.92 27.81
C ALA A 264 1.39 -17.86 28.16
N THR A 265 2.14 -18.87 27.74
CA THR A 265 3.58 -18.98 28.01
C THR A 265 4.44 -18.80 26.75
N GLY A 266 3.79 -18.67 25.58
CA GLY A 266 4.40 -18.49 24.27
C GLY A 266 3.29 -18.34 23.22
N GLY A 267 3.65 -18.46 21.95
CA GLY A 267 2.73 -18.23 20.84
C GLY A 267 2.32 -16.76 20.71
N PHE A 268 1.35 -16.48 19.85
CA PHE A 268 0.96 -15.10 19.55
C PHE A 268 0.56 -14.30 20.79
N VAL A 269 -0.22 -14.86 21.70
CA VAL A 269 -0.68 -14.17 22.93
C VAL A 269 0.45 -14.06 23.94
N GLY A 270 1.31 -15.09 24.05
CA GLY A 270 2.43 -15.06 24.99
C GLY A 270 3.44 -13.95 24.72
N HIS A 271 3.55 -13.50 23.46
CA HIS A 271 4.44 -12.41 23.01
C HIS A 271 3.70 -11.11 22.67
N ASP A 272 2.41 -11.03 22.98
CA ASP A 272 1.55 -9.88 22.67
C ASP A 272 1.57 -9.48 21.18
N ILE A 273 1.49 -10.49 20.31
CA ILE A 273 1.51 -10.36 18.86
C ILE A 273 0.08 -10.40 18.33
N PRO A 274 -0.45 -9.27 17.83
CA PRO A 274 -1.80 -9.19 17.29
C PRO A 274 -1.91 -9.97 15.96
N VAL A 275 -3.10 -10.54 15.72
CA VAL A 275 -3.41 -11.28 14.49
C VAL A 275 -4.80 -10.88 13.99
N THR A 276 -4.93 -10.71 12.67
CA THR A 276 -6.23 -10.66 11.99
C THR A 276 -6.66 -12.09 11.69
N LYS A 277 -7.52 -12.63 12.53
CA LYS A 277 -7.89 -14.03 12.55
C LYS A 277 -9.24 -14.25 11.86
N SER A 278 -9.22 -14.96 10.75
CA SER A 278 -10.46 -15.42 10.11
C SER A 278 -11.02 -16.68 10.78
N VAL A 279 -12.33 -16.84 10.72
CA VAL A 279 -13.05 -18.02 11.24
C VAL A 279 -14.15 -18.44 10.25
N PHE A 280 -14.40 -19.75 10.14
CA PHE A 280 -15.64 -20.27 9.54
C PHE A 280 -16.80 -20.05 10.50
N TYR A 281 -18.02 -19.91 9.97
CA TYR A 281 -19.22 -19.73 10.79
C TYR A 281 -19.88 -21.07 11.16
N GLU A 282 -19.98 -22.03 10.24
CA GLU A 282 -20.61 -23.34 10.48
C GLU A 282 -19.64 -24.52 10.61
N ASP A 283 -18.40 -24.40 10.13
CA ASP A 283 -17.42 -25.51 10.10
C ASP A 283 -16.16 -25.17 10.93
N PHE A 284 -16.34 -25.07 12.23
CA PHE A 284 -15.28 -24.73 13.19
C PHE A 284 -14.16 -25.79 13.33
N ASP A 285 -14.24 -26.90 12.61
CA ASP A 285 -13.31 -28.04 12.74
C ASP A 285 -12.79 -28.53 11.38
N GLY A 286 -12.43 -27.59 10.50
CA GLY A 286 -11.41 -27.74 9.47
C GLY A 286 -11.56 -28.98 8.58
N VAL A 287 -12.13 -28.77 7.40
CA VAL A 287 -12.26 -29.74 6.29
C VAL A 287 -11.14 -30.79 6.25
N TYR A 288 -11.41 -31.97 6.82
CA TYR A 288 -10.85 -33.33 6.63
C TYR A 288 -10.89 -34.18 7.92
N ASP A 289 -12.00 -34.16 8.65
CA ASP A 289 -12.68 -35.38 9.12
C ASP A 289 -13.94 -34.92 9.86
N GLY A 290 -15.10 -35.34 9.35
CA GLY A 290 -16.39 -34.88 9.86
C GLY A 290 -16.52 -35.04 11.36
N LEU A 291 -16.97 -33.97 12.03
CA LEU A 291 -17.38 -34.08 13.40
C LEU A 291 -18.86 -34.43 13.49
N THR A 292 -19.06 -35.54 14.17
CA THR A 292 -20.24 -35.76 14.98
C THR A 292 -20.42 -34.57 15.94
N ASP A 293 -21.49 -33.80 15.72
CA ASP A 293 -22.44 -33.30 16.73
C ASP A 293 -21.87 -33.13 18.16
N ASN A 294 -21.04 -32.12 18.42
CA ASN A 294 -20.52 -31.90 19.77
C ASN A 294 -20.43 -30.40 20.15
N HIS A 295 -21.55 -29.86 20.64
CA HIS A 295 -21.68 -28.49 21.20
C HIS A 295 -20.54 -28.05 22.13
N ILE A 296 -19.90 -28.98 22.84
CA ILE A 296 -18.78 -28.68 23.75
C ILE A 296 -17.58 -28.06 23.02
N LYS A 297 -17.31 -28.47 21.77
CA LYS A 297 -16.17 -27.94 21.00
C LYS A 297 -16.44 -26.52 20.50
N GLU A 298 -17.68 -26.28 20.07
CA GLU A 298 -18.15 -24.95 19.68
C GLU A 298 -18.06 -23.96 20.85
N GLU A 299 -18.55 -24.34 22.04
CA GLU A 299 -18.42 -23.51 23.25
C GLU A 299 -16.96 -23.20 23.59
N GLN A 300 -16.06 -24.19 23.48
CA GLN A 300 -14.64 -24.00 23.76
C GLN A 300 -13.94 -23.08 22.76
N LEU A 301 -14.32 -23.14 21.48
CA LEU A 301 -13.76 -22.26 20.46
C LEU A 301 -14.32 -20.84 20.60
N LEU A 302 -15.61 -20.68 20.84
CA LEU A 302 -16.21 -19.37 21.11
C LEU A 302 -15.60 -18.71 22.34
N ASP A 303 -15.39 -19.47 23.43
CA ASP A 303 -14.66 -18.97 24.61
C ASP A 303 -13.23 -18.54 24.26
N PHE A 304 -12.51 -19.33 23.44
CA PHE A 304 -11.19 -18.95 22.97
C PHE A 304 -11.21 -17.64 22.15
N LEU A 305 -12.15 -17.50 21.22
CA LEU A 305 -12.30 -16.29 20.40
C LEU A 305 -12.67 -15.07 21.24
N ASP A 306 -13.58 -15.23 22.21
CA ASP A 306 -13.92 -14.17 23.16
C ASP A 306 -12.71 -13.71 23.97
N GLN A 307 -11.87 -14.65 24.41
CA GLN A 307 -10.63 -14.30 25.11
C GLN A 307 -9.67 -13.50 24.24
N LEU A 308 -9.52 -13.86 22.96
CA LEU A 308 -8.73 -13.06 22.01
C LEU A 308 -9.34 -11.66 21.84
N TYR A 309 -10.64 -11.57 21.63
CA TYR A 309 -11.33 -10.29 21.43
C TYR A 309 -11.25 -9.38 22.67
N VAL A 310 -11.50 -9.94 23.87
CA VAL A 310 -11.44 -9.19 25.15
C VAL A 310 -10.03 -8.72 25.49
N SER A 311 -8.98 -9.37 24.98
CA SER A 311 -7.61 -8.89 25.15
C SER A 311 -7.36 -7.52 24.48
N GLY A 312 -8.18 -7.15 23.48
CA GLY A 312 -8.11 -5.88 22.77
C GLY A 312 -7.09 -5.82 21.62
N ASN A 313 -6.26 -6.86 21.45
CA ASN A 313 -5.16 -6.85 20.48
C ASN A 313 -5.47 -7.64 19.19
N TYR A 314 -6.56 -8.43 19.16
CA TYR A 314 -6.88 -9.28 18.02
C TYR A 314 -8.07 -8.75 17.23
N GLU A 315 -7.98 -8.85 15.91
CA GLU A 315 -9.10 -8.65 15.02
C GLU A 315 -9.68 -10.01 14.64
N LEU A 316 -10.98 -10.21 14.88
CA LEU A 316 -11.70 -11.38 14.38
C LEU A 316 -12.48 -10.99 13.12
N CYS A 317 -12.35 -11.81 12.08
CA CYS A 317 -13.00 -11.61 10.79
C CYS A 317 -13.63 -12.89 10.27
N LEU A 318 -14.49 -12.75 9.26
CA LEU A 318 -15.18 -13.87 8.65
C LEU A 318 -14.33 -14.44 7.50
N HIS A 319 -14.25 -15.77 7.43
CA HIS A 319 -13.92 -16.53 6.21
C HIS A 319 -15.22 -16.86 5.46
N THR A 320 -15.20 -17.66 4.39
CA THR A 320 -16.45 -18.22 3.84
C THR A 320 -17.27 -18.86 5.00
N PRO A 321 -18.55 -18.53 5.17
CA PRO A 321 -19.34 -19.02 6.31
C PRO A 321 -19.40 -20.55 6.43
N GLU A 322 -19.56 -21.24 5.30
CA GLU A 322 -19.74 -22.69 5.23
C GLU A 322 -18.79 -23.35 4.21
N ASN A 323 -18.66 -24.69 4.31
CA ASN A 323 -17.88 -25.48 3.36
C ASN A 323 -18.64 -25.57 2.02
N GLY A 324 -18.27 -24.72 1.06
CA GLY A 324 -18.92 -24.67 -0.24
C GLY A 324 -19.31 -23.25 -0.60
N ASN A 325 -20.59 -23.04 -0.90
CA ASN A 325 -21.12 -21.70 -1.18
C ASN A 325 -22.22 -21.39 -0.18
N SER A 326 -22.15 -20.21 0.42
CA SER A 326 -23.19 -19.80 1.35
C SER A 326 -24.49 -19.48 0.65
N ASP A 327 -25.61 -19.99 1.19
CA ASP A 327 -26.90 -19.42 0.83
C ASP A 327 -27.07 -18.02 1.44
N ARG A 328 -28.02 -17.26 0.89
CA ARG A 328 -28.22 -15.85 1.28
C ARG A 328 -28.55 -15.68 2.77
N LYS A 329 -29.34 -16.59 3.33
CA LYS A 329 -29.75 -16.51 4.74
C LYS A 329 -28.56 -16.81 5.65
N MET A 330 -27.79 -17.85 5.33
CA MET A 330 -26.58 -18.22 6.06
C MET A 330 -25.56 -17.09 6.06
N LEU A 331 -25.28 -16.52 4.88
CA LEU A 331 -24.35 -15.41 4.71
C LEU A 331 -24.75 -14.19 5.56
N GLU A 332 -26.04 -13.82 5.56
CA GLU A 332 -26.52 -12.70 6.38
C GLU A 332 -26.41 -12.99 7.88
N GLU A 333 -26.79 -14.19 8.32
CA GLU A 333 -26.67 -14.60 9.73
C GLU A 333 -25.22 -14.56 10.20
N ALA A 334 -24.28 -15.08 9.40
CA ALA A 334 -22.86 -15.09 9.69
C ALA A 334 -22.26 -13.67 9.78
N ILE A 335 -22.50 -12.81 8.78
CA ILE A 335 -21.99 -11.42 8.77
C ILE A 335 -22.55 -10.65 9.97
N LYS A 336 -23.86 -10.77 10.22
CA LYS A 336 -24.52 -10.11 11.34
C LYS A 336 -23.96 -10.58 12.68
N PHE A 337 -23.71 -11.88 12.84
CA PHE A 337 -23.10 -12.43 14.04
C PHE A 337 -21.71 -11.86 14.28
N MET A 338 -20.84 -11.91 13.25
CA MET A 338 -19.47 -11.41 13.35
C MET A 338 -19.41 -9.91 13.63
N LYS A 339 -20.29 -9.12 13.00
CA LYS A 339 -20.43 -7.70 13.30
C LYS A 339 -20.93 -7.46 14.72
N GLY A 340 -21.96 -8.18 15.16
CA GLY A 340 -22.58 -7.98 16.47
C GLY A 340 -21.69 -8.39 17.64
N ARG A 341 -20.88 -9.46 17.48
CA ARG A 341 -20.06 -10.02 18.55
C ARG A 341 -18.64 -9.45 18.61
N TYR A 342 -18.02 -9.26 17.45
CA TYR A 342 -16.60 -8.92 17.35
C TYR A 342 -16.34 -7.63 16.57
N ASP A 343 -17.40 -6.89 16.22
CA ASP A 343 -17.34 -5.68 15.39
C ASP A 343 -16.56 -5.92 14.09
N ALA A 344 -16.66 -7.10 13.49
CA ALA A 344 -15.86 -7.48 12.32
C ALA A 344 -16.08 -6.51 11.14
N ILE A 345 -14.97 -6.00 10.56
CA ILE A 345 -14.98 -5.15 9.36
C ILE A 345 -14.09 -5.69 8.23
N THR A 346 -13.29 -6.71 8.54
CA THR A 346 -12.38 -7.36 7.60
C THR A 346 -12.99 -8.68 7.14
N TRP A 347 -12.64 -9.11 5.93
CA TRP A 347 -13.02 -10.39 5.35
C TRP A 347 -11.79 -11.04 4.70
N ILE A 348 -11.55 -12.31 5.01
CA ILE A 348 -10.45 -13.08 4.41
C ILE A 348 -11.05 -14.32 3.75
N ASP A 349 -11.12 -14.33 2.44
CA ASP A 349 -11.50 -15.51 1.67
C ASP A 349 -10.87 -15.42 0.29
N HIS A 350 -10.46 -16.58 -0.24
CA HIS A 350 -9.69 -16.65 -1.47
C HIS A 350 -10.55 -16.58 -2.72
N GLY A 351 -11.86 -16.87 -2.61
CA GLY A 351 -12.61 -17.44 -3.71
C GLY A 351 -11.97 -18.78 -4.09
N MET A 352 -12.73 -19.87 -4.18
CA MET A 352 -12.07 -21.14 -4.47
C MET A 352 -11.54 -21.08 -5.91
N PHE A 353 -10.21 -21.14 -6.11
CA PHE A 353 -9.61 -21.03 -7.44
C PHE A 353 -10.14 -22.05 -8.45
N GLN A 354 -10.74 -23.14 -7.98
CA GLN A 354 -11.43 -24.13 -8.80
C GLN A 354 -12.65 -23.55 -9.53
N GLY A 355 -13.24 -22.47 -9.00
CA GLY A 355 -14.38 -21.76 -9.58
C GLY A 355 -15.75 -22.35 -9.21
N ILE A 356 -15.83 -23.24 -8.22
CA ILE A 356 -17.08 -23.94 -7.85
C ILE A 356 -17.58 -23.64 -6.42
N HIS A 357 -16.68 -23.24 -5.52
CA HIS A 357 -16.97 -22.93 -4.12
C HIS A 357 -16.53 -21.50 -3.77
N ASN A 358 -16.99 -20.99 -2.63
CA ASN A 358 -16.79 -19.64 -2.11
C ASN A 358 -17.19 -18.57 -3.14
N ARG A 359 -18.33 -18.77 -3.81
CA ARG A 359 -18.83 -17.87 -4.86
C ARG A 359 -19.21 -16.50 -4.31
N GLU A 360 -19.54 -16.40 -3.02
CA GLU A 360 -19.86 -15.17 -2.30
C GLU A 360 -18.65 -14.22 -2.10
N ALA A 361 -17.43 -14.68 -2.35
CA ALA A 361 -16.20 -13.92 -2.14
C ALA A 361 -16.08 -12.70 -3.09
N LEU A 362 -15.29 -11.70 -2.67
CA LEU A 362 -15.05 -10.46 -3.42
C LEU A 362 -14.56 -10.74 -4.85
N VAL A 363 -13.62 -11.67 -4.99
CA VAL A 363 -12.99 -12.03 -6.28
C VAL A 363 -13.82 -13.03 -7.10
N ALA A 364 -14.99 -13.45 -6.61
CA ALA A 364 -15.91 -14.34 -7.32
C ALA A 364 -17.20 -13.57 -7.70
N ASP A 365 -18.36 -14.02 -7.24
CA ASP A 365 -19.67 -13.44 -7.58
C ASP A 365 -20.19 -12.45 -6.53
N GLY A 366 -19.45 -12.18 -5.44
CA GLY A 366 -19.90 -11.30 -4.36
C GLY A 366 -20.24 -9.87 -4.79
N MET A 367 -19.64 -9.40 -5.90
CA MET A 367 -19.93 -8.09 -6.51
C MET A 367 -21.00 -8.11 -7.61
N ASP A 368 -21.43 -9.30 -8.07
CA ASP A 368 -22.42 -9.42 -9.14
C ASP A 368 -23.85 -9.41 -8.59
N SER A 369 -24.53 -8.27 -8.73
CA SER A 369 -25.92 -8.10 -8.26
C SER A 369 -26.95 -9.03 -8.91
N LEU A 370 -26.60 -9.71 -10.00
CA LEU A 370 -27.45 -10.70 -10.66
C LEU A 370 -27.18 -12.13 -10.18
N SER A 371 -26.10 -12.33 -9.42
CA SER A 371 -25.76 -13.63 -8.86
C SER A 371 -26.61 -13.95 -7.63
N VAL A 372 -26.91 -15.24 -7.45
CA VAL A 372 -27.51 -15.75 -6.20
C VAL A 372 -26.54 -15.67 -5.01
N PHE A 373 -25.25 -15.46 -5.28
CA PHE A 373 -24.17 -15.30 -4.31
C PHE A 373 -23.75 -13.83 -4.13
N TYR A 374 -24.62 -12.88 -4.51
CA TYR A 374 -24.35 -11.47 -4.29
C TYR A 374 -24.20 -11.17 -2.78
N SER A 375 -23.12 -10.49 -2.41
CA SER A 375 -22.71 -10.26 -1.02
C SER A 375 -22.51 -8.79 -0.68
N ALA A 376 -22.23 -7.94 -1.68
CA ALA A 376 -21.82 -6.55 -1.47
C ALA A 376 -22.84 -5.71 -0.69
N ASP A 377 -24.14 -5.94 -0.87
CA ASP A 377 -25.17 -5.24 -0.11
C ASP A 377 -25.17 -5.62 1.38
N LEU A 378 -24.85 -6.88 1.73
CA LEU A 378 -24.65 -7.28 3.12
C LEU A 378 -23.37 -6.68 3.70
N TRP A 379 -22.29 -6.64 2.93
CA TRP A 379 -21.05 -5.99 3.36
C TRP A 379 -21.26 -4.50 3.64
N GLU A 380 -21.98 -3.79 2.77
CA GLU A 380 -22.39 -2.40 3.01
C GLU A 380 -23.28 -2.26 4.25
N GLN A 381 -24.30 -3.12 4.39
CA GLN A 381 -25.25 -3.08 5.51
C GLN A 381 -24.58 -3.31 6.88
N TYR A 382 -23.57 -4.17 6.94
CA TYR A 382 -22.89 -4.56 8.18
C TYR A 382 -21.48 -4.00 8.31
N ASP A 383 -21.09 -3.05 7.45
CA ASP A 383 -19.83 -2.31 7.54
C ASP A 383 -18.56 -3.18 7.39
N THR A 384 -18.64 -4.22 6.55
CA THR A 384 -17.47 -4.98 6.08
C THR A 384 -16.79 -4.19 4.97
N ARG A 385 -15.55 -3.77 5.19
CA ARG A 385 -14.83 -2.79 4.37
C ARG A 385 -13.54 -3.31 3.75
N TYR A 386 -12.85 -4.21 4.44
CA TYR A 386 -11.51 -4.63 4.07
C TYR A 386 -11.53 -6.07 3.60
N PHE A 387 -10.99 -6.32 2.41
CA PHE A 387 -10.99 -7.64 1.78
C PHE A 387 -9.60 -8.09 1.39
N TRP A 388 -9.27 -9.32 1.77
CA TRP A 388 -8.07 -9.97 1.26
C TRP A 388 -8.21 -10.16 -0.26
N SER A 389 -7.14 -9.93 -1.03
CA SER A 389 -7.14 -10.12 -2.47
C SER A 389 -5.79 -10.65 -2.97
N SER A 390 -5.82 -11.65 -3.84
CA SER A 390 -4.62 -12.17 -4.52
C SER A 390 -4.33 -11.51 -5.86
N ALA A 391 -4.99 -10.39 -6.17
CA ALA A 391 -4.93 -9.79 -7.49
C ALA A 391 -3.52 -9.30 -7.85
N VAL A 392 -2.80 -8.67 -6.90
CA VAL A 392 -1.41 -8.22 -7.09
C VAL A 392 -0.53 -9.39 -7.51
N GLU A 393 -0.62 -10.50 -6.80
CA GLU A 393 0.24 -11.67 -6.97
C GLU A 393 -0.13 -12.40 -8.26
N LYS A 394 -1.42 -12.58 -8.54
CA LYS A 394 -1.87 -13.21 -9.78
C LYS A 394 -1.50 -12.39 -10.98
N ILE A 395 -1.79 -11.09 -11.00
CA ILE A 395 -1.52 -10.27 -12.19
C ILE A 395 -0.02 -10.14 -12.42
N ARG A 396 0.79 -10.01 -11.36
CA ARG A 396 2.21 -9.68 -11.51
C ARG A 396 3.15 -10.88 -11.48
N PHE A 397 2.79 -11.95 -10.77
CA PHE A 397 3.58 -13.18 -10.69
C PHE A 397 3.01 -14.34 -11.54
N SER A 398 1.88 -14.18 -12.23
CA SER A 398 1.39 -15.20 -13.20
C SER A 398 2.29 -15.35 -14.42
N VAL A 399 3.16 -14.38 -14.70
CA VAL A 399 4.22 -14.57 -15.69
C VAL A 399 5.32 -15.40 -15.01
N PRO A 400 5.57 -16.65 -15.43
CA PRO A 400 6.60 -17.47 -14.81
C PRO A 400 7.91 -16.71 -14.84
N VAL A 401 8.55 -16.54 -13.69
CA VAL A 401 9.89 -15.96 -13.61
C VAL A 401 10.76 -16.70 -14.62
N VAL A 402 11.13 -16.02 -15.70
CA VAL A 402 11.74 -16.69 -16.84
C VAL A 402 13.01 -17.37 -16.34
N SER A 403 13.07 -18.69 -16.45
CA SER A 403 14.21 -19.46 -15.94
C SER A 403 15.48 -18.91 -16.56
N MET A 404 16.46 -18.49 -15.74
CA MET A 404 17.74 -18.00 -16.27
C MET A 404 18.42 -19.06 -17.12
N LYS A 405 18.26 -20.34 -16.75
CA LYS A 405 18.71 -21.48 -17.55
C LYS A 405 18.00 -21.50 -18.91
N GLU A 406 16.69 -21.28 -18.93
CA GLU A 406 15.92 -21.23 -20.18
C GLU A 406 16.27 -20.01 -21.03
N ASN A 407 16.48 -18.82 -20.44
CA ASN A 407 16.93 -17.63 -21.17
C ASN A 407 18.32 -17.86 -21.78
N LEU A 408 19.24 -18.49 -21.04
CA LEU A 408 20.55 -18.84 -21.56
C LEU A 408 20.46 -19.88 -22.68
N MET A 409 19.67 -20.95 -22.48
CA MET A 409 19.45 -22.02 -23.47
C MET A 409 18.75 -21.53 -24.75
N LYS A 410 17.83 -20.56 -24.62
CA LYS A 410 17.13 -19.92 -25.74
C LYS A 410 17.89 -18.71 -26.32
N LEU A 411 19.14 -18.50 -25.93
CA LEU A 411 20.01 -17.40 -26.39
C LEU A 411 19.39 -15.99 -26.18
N ARG A 412 18.52 -15.84 -25.18
CA ARG A 412 17.88 -14.58 -24.79
C ARG A 412 18.80 -13.79 -23.85
N PHE A 413 20.00 -13.46 -24.31
CA PHE A 413 21.07 -12.90 -23.47
C PHE A 413 20.66 -11.61 -22.75
N GLN A 414 19.92 -10.70 -23.40
CA GLN A 414 19.45 -9.47 -22.77
C GLN A 414 18.54 -9.77 -21.55
N LYS A 415 17.57 -10.69 -21.71
CA LYS A 415 16.71 -11.12 -20.60
C LYS A 415 17.51 -11.84 -19.51
N PHE A 416 18.48 -12.66 -19.89
CA PHE A 416 19.40 -13.30 -18.95
C PHE A 416 20.18 -12.27 -18.13
N PHE A 417 20.80 -11.26 -18.75
CA PHE A 417 21.58 -10.25 -18.05
C PHE A 417 20.72 -9.36 -17.14
N ILE A 418 19.50 -9.01 -17.55
CA ILE A 418 18.56 -8.28 -16.71
C ILE A 418 18.23 -9.10 -15.45
N GLU A 419 17.81 -10.35 -15.63
CA GLU A 419 17.44 -11.22 -14.49
C GLU A 419 18.64 -11.57 -13.60
N PHE A 420 19.81 -11.81 -14.20
CA PHE A 420 21.05 -12.02 -13.46
C PHE A 420 21.43 -10.79 -12.62
N SER A 421 21.34 -9.58 -13.19
CA SER A 421 21.68 -8.34 -12.49
C SER A 421 20.72 -8.08 -11.33
N LYS A 422 19.41 -8.29 -11.54
CA LYS A 422 18.40 -8.22 -10.47
C LYS A 422 18.73 -9.18 -9.33
N ARG A 423 18.97 -10.45 -9.67
CA ARG A 423 19.30 -11.51 -8.70
C ARG A 423 20.63 -11.27 -7.99
N TYR A 424 21.61 -10.69 -8.68
CA TYR A 424 22.88 -10.32 -8.08
C TYR A 424 22.74 -9.16 -7.10
N ARG A 425 21.97 -8.12 -7.46
CA ARG A 425 21.63 -7.00 -6.56
C ARG A 425 20.90 -7.52 -5.32
N TYR A 426 19.97 -8.47 -5.46
CA TYR A 426 19.32 -9.15 -4.34
C TYR A 426 20.33 -9.77 -3.38
N PHE A 427 21.22 -10.67 -3.84
CA PHE A 427 22.11 -11.37 -2.91
C PHE A 427 23.15 -10.45 -2.28
N LYS A 428 23.56 -9.41 -3.00
CA LYS A 428 24.47 -8.38 -2.48
C LYS A 428 23.80 -7.56 -1.37
N ILE A 429 22.54 -7.16 -1.55
CA ILE A 429 21.84 -6.31 -0.57
C ILE A 429 21.31 -7.16 0.61
N TYR A 430 20.81 -8.37 0.37
CA TYR A 430 20.00 -9.11 1.36
C TYR A 430 20.69 -10.28 2.04
N LYS A 431 21.84 -10.75 1.54
CA LYS A 431 22.57 -11.86 2.18
C LYS A 431 24.02 -11.52 2.51
N ASP A 432 24.43 -10.27 2.28
CA ASP A 432 25.81 -9.78 2.44
C ASP A 432 26.85 -10.77 1.84
N LEU A 433 26.48 -11.40 0.72
CA LEU A 433 27.29 -12.46 0.12
C LEU A 433 28.30 -11.83 -0.86
N GLU A 434 29.58 -11.88 -0.50
CA GLU A 434 30.66 -11.47 -1.39
C GLU A 434 30.90 -12.47 -2.55
N GLY A 435 31.10 -11.93 -3.76
CA GLY A 435 31.77 -12.59 -4.89
C GLY A 435 31.17 -13.92 -5.39
N LEU A 436 32.03 -14.95 -5.47
CA LEU A 436 31.76 -16.25 -6.14
C LEU A 436 30.63 -17.07 -5.48
N ARG A 437 30.31 -16.84 -4.20
CA ARG A 437 29.21 -17.53 -3.49
C ARG A 437 27.84 -17.04 -3.96
N SER A 438 27.69 -15.73 -4.17
CA SER A 438 26.51 -15.14 -4.80
C SER A 438 26.31 -15.71 -6.20
N LEU A 439 27.38 -15.79 -6.99
CA LEU A 439 27.35 -16.35 -8.34
C LEU A 439 26.82 -17.80 -8.36
N ARG A 440 27.32 -18.68 -7.48
CA ARG A 440 26.86 -20.07 -7.39
C ARG A 440 25.40 -20.19 -6.97
N LYS A 441 24.92 -19.39 -6.02
CA LYS A 441 23.51 -19.39 -5.60
C LYS A 441 22.57 -18.84 -6.68
N ILE A 442 22.98 -17.78 -7.39
CA ILE A 442 22.23 -17.22 -8.53
C ILE A 442 22.06 -18.26 -9.63
N ILE A 443 23.15 -18.96 -10.02
CA ILE A 443 23.12 -20.00 -11.06
C ILE A 443 22.39 -21.27 -10.59
N GLY A 444 22.48 -21.59 -9.29
CA GLY A 444 21.89 -22.79 -8.67
C GLY A 444 20.36 -22.77 -8.54
N GLY A 445 19.68 -21.66 -8.86
CA GLY A 445 18.24 -21.63 -9.05
C GLY A 445 17.36 -21.53 -7.78
N ASN A 446 17.92 -21.68 -6.58
CA ASN A 446 17.18 -21.43 -5.33
C ASN A 446 17.13 -19.92 -5.03
N PHE A 447 16.15 -19.25 -5.62
CA PHE A 447 15.70 -17.94 -5.17
C PHE A 447 14.48 -18.14 -4.27
N SER A 448 14.51 -17.59 -3.05
CA SER A 448 13.25 -17.44 -2.32
C SER A 448 12.44 -16.39 -3.08
N ASN A 449 11.28 -16.78 -3.61
CA ASN A 449 10.28 -15.85 -4.13
C ASN A 449 9.64 -15.00 -3.01
N LEU A 450 10.19 -15.08 -1.79
CA LEU A 450 9.68 -14.46 -0.58
C LEU A 450 10.59 -13.26 -0.27
N GLU A 451 10.15 -12.07 -0.70
CA GLU A 451 10.59 -10.80 -0.13
C GLU A 451 9.73 -10.56 1.12
N LEU A 452 10.32 -10.09 2.22
CA LEU A 452 9.56 -9.62 3.38
C LEU A 452 9.35 -8.11 3.25
N ASN A 453 8.60 -7.69 2.22
CA ASN A 453 8.20 -6.29 2.03
C ASN A 453 7.19 -6.19 0.88
N SER A 454 5.94 -5.89 1.22
CA SER A 454 4.81 -5.69 0.29
C SER A 454 5.02 -4.57 -0.73
N GLN A 455 5.98 -3.68 -0.49
CA GLN A 455 6.38 -2.66 -1.46
C GLN A 455 7.31 -3.19 -2.57
N GLN A 456 7.77 -4.43 -2.44
CA GLN A 456 8.63 -5.16 -3.37
C GLN A 456 9.86 -4.37 -3.89
N PRO A 457 10.76 -3.88 -3.02
CA PRO A 457 11.99 -3.21 -3.46
C PRO A 457 12.78 -3.99 -4.53
N PHE A 458 12.69 -5.33 -4.61
CA PHE A 458 13.32 -6.10 -5.70
C PHE A 458 12.73 -5.90 -7.08
N ALA A 459 11.43 -5.63 -7.17
CA ALA A 459 10.78 -5.31 -8.44
C ALA A 459 11.30 -3.98 -9.02
N GLY A 460 11.97 -3.18 -8.19
CA GLY A 460 12.53 -1.89 -8.52
C GLY A 460 11.55 -0.76 -8.26
N SER A 461 12.08 0.46 -8.17
CA SER A 461 11.30 1.64 -7.77
C SER A 461 10.21 2.04 -8.78
N SER A 462 10.23 1.52 -10.02
CA SER A 462 9.24 1.82 -11.06
C SER A 462 8.03 0.89 -11.08
N ALA A 463 8.08 -0.23 -10.35
CA ALA A 463 7.00 -1.18 -10.30
C ALA A 463 5.86 -0.66 -9.42
N PRO A 464 4.61 -0.59 -9.92
CA PRO A 464 3.46 -0.32 -9.06
C PRO A 464 3.35 -1.43 -8.01
N THR A 465 3.23 -1.07 -6.73
CA THR A 465 2.96 -1.99 -5.60
C THR A 465 2.14 -1.27 -4.56
N PRO A 466 0.82 -1.12 -4.81
CA PRO A 466 -0.09 -0.55 -3.84
C PRO A 466 -0.11 -1.46 -2.61
N LEU A 467 0.02 -0.84 -1.43
CA LEU A 467 -0.11 -1.54 -0.15
C LEU A 467 -1.57 -1.78 0.24
N TYR A 468 -2.48 -1.03 -0.39
CA TYR A 468 -3.93 -1.22 -0.38
C TYR A 468 -4.49 -0.46 -1.58
N TRP A 469 -5.69 -0.82 -2.03
CA TRP A 469 -6.33 -0.15 -3.16
C TRP A 469 -7.86 -0.28 -3.12
N GLN A 470 -8.50 0.55 -3.93
CA GLN A 470 -9.93 0.55 -4.18
C GLN A 470 -10.12 0.73 -5.69
N ASN A 471 -10.98 -0.05 -6.32
CA ASN A 471 -11.45 0.25 -7.67
C ASN A 471 -12.88 0.75 -7.56
N GLN A 472 -13.08 2.07 -7.64
CA GLN A 472 -14.40 2.68 -7.39
C GLN A 472 -15.50 2.14 -8.32
N THR A 473 -15.17 1.78 -9.56
CA THR A 473 -16.15 1.27 -10.53
C THR A 473 -16.47 -0.21 -10.35
N VAL A 474 -15.56 -0.98 -9.73
CA VAL A 474 -15.70 -2.43 -9.57
C VAL A 474 -16.05 -2.81 -8.14
N THR A 475 -15.29 -2.32 -7.15
CA THR A 475 -15.42 -2.68 -5.73
C THR A 475 -16.13 -1.61 -4.89
N ARG A 476 -16.59 -0.50 -5.49
CA ARG A 476 -17.26 0.60 -4.78
C ARG A 476 -16.40 1.07 -3.60
N GLU A 477 -16.94 1.09 -2.38
CA GLU A 477 -16.31 1.51 -1.13
C GLU A 477 -15.46 0.42 -0.44
N PHE A 478 -15.24 -0.72 -1.08
CA PHE A 478 -14.43 -1.79 -0.53
C PHE A 478 -12.96 -1.66 -0.91
N TYR A 479 -12.10 -1.86 0.08
CA TYR A 479 -10.66 -1.79 -0.06
C TYR A 479 -10.06 -3.19 -0.01
N SER A 480 -9.06 -3.40 -0.85
CA SER A 480 -8.25 -4.61 -0.88
C SER A 480 -6.83 -4.32 -0.43
N TRP A 481 -6.14 -5.33 0.09
CA TRP A 481 -4.71 -5.28 0.40
C TRP A 481 -3.99 -6.50 -0.21
N PRO A 482 -2.67 -6.40 -0.45
CA PRO A 482 -1.91 -7.47 -1.09
C PRO A 482 -1.62 -8.62 -0.13
N THR A 483 -1.18 -9.75 -0.67
CA THR A 483 -0.79 -10.93 0.10
C THR A 483 0.59 -11.42 -0.31
N GLU A 484 1.54 -11.41 0.62
CA GLU A 484 2.87 -11.94 0.33
C GLU A 484 2.93 -13.44 0.64
N PHE A 485 2.31 -14.26 -0.21
CA PHE A 485 2.36 -15.73 -0.17
C PHE A 485 1.77 -16.38 1.10
N VAL A 486 1.58 -17.71 1.06
CA VAL A 486 1.50 -18.50 2.29
C VAL A 486 2.91 -18.55 2.86
N TYR A 487 3.15 -17.82 3.95
CA TYR A 487 4.49 -17.67 4.49
C TYR A 487 4.79 -18.73 5.55
N ASN A 488 5.69 -19.66 5.21
CA ASN A 488 6.21 -20.72 6.08
C ASN A 488 7.65 -20.41 6.54
N GLY A 489 7.99 -19.13 6.72
CA GLY A 489 9.39 -18.67 6.89
C GLY A 489 10.09 -18.40 5.56
N VAL A 490 11.02 -17.44 5.55
CA VAL A 490 11.82 -17.09 4.36
C VAL A 490 12.68 -18.27 3.90
N THR A 491 13.07 -19.16 4.83
CA THR A 491 13.85 -20.37 4.56
C THR A 491 13.00 -21.61 4.30
N LEU A 492 11.66 -21.52 4.41
CA LEU A 492 10.70 -22.64 4.31
C LEU A 492 10.92 -23.75 5.36
N ARG A 493 11.77 -23.50 6.37
CA ARG A 493 12.09 -24.40 7.48
C ARG A 493 12.47 -23.59 8.70
N LEU A 494 11.78 -23.82 9.80
CA LEU A 494 12.01 -23.12 11.06
C LEU A 494 12.86 -23.99 12.00
N ASP A 495 14.17 -23.76 11.98
CA ASP A 495 15.14 -24.45 12.82
C ASP A 495 16.24 -23.49 13.33
N GLU A 496 17.12 -24.00 14.19
CA GLU A 496 18.24 -23.23 14.74
C GLU A 496 19.14 -22.60 13.67
N ALA A 497 19.39 -23.32 12.58
CA ALA A 497 20.30 -22.89 11.53
C ALA A 497 19.72 -21.74 10.69
N ASN A 498 18.39 -21.67 10.59
CA ASN A 498 17.69 -20.67 9.79
C ASN A 498 17.22 -19.44 10.59
N LEU A 499 17.10 -19.54 11.91
CA LEU A 499 16.68 -18.41 12.78
C LEU A 499 17.47 -17.10 12.53
N PRO A 500 18.81 -17.09 12.36
CA PRO A 500 19.54 -15.86 12.06
C PRO A 500 19.12 -15.21 10.73
N SER A 501 18.73 -16.02 9.73
CA SER A 501 18.23 -15.50 8.46
C SER A 501 16.88 -14.81 8.66
N GLU A 502 15.92 -15.45 9.34
CA GLU A 502 14.60 -14.85 9.60
C GLU A 502 14.72 -13.49 10.31
N LYS A 503 15.58 -13.41 11.34
CA LYS A 503 15.88 -12.14 12.02
C LYS A 503 16.47 -11.09 11.07
N GLN A 504 17.41 -11.50 10.22
CA GLN A 504 18.01 -10.58 9.24
C GLN A 504 16.96 -10.01 8.28
N TYR A 505 16.02 -10.80 7.78
CA TYR A 505 14.98 -10.28 6.89
C TYR A 505 14.01 -9.32 7.62
N LEU A 506 13.72 -9.55 8.91
CA LEU A 506 12.98 -8.58 9.74
C LEU A 506 13.74 -7.27 9.91
N GLU A 507 15.05 -7.32 10.17
CA GLU A 507 15.88 -6.11 10.23
C GLU A 507 15.89 -5.34 8.90
N MET A 508 15.82 -6.05 7.78
CA MET A 508 15.73 -5.41 6.46
C MET A 508 14.38 -4.76 6.22
N LEU A 509 13.29 -5.37 6.65
CA LEU A 509 11.97 -4.75 6.64
C LEU A 509 12.00 -3.43 7.42
N ILE A 510 12.57 -3.44 8.64
CA ILE A 510 12.74 -2.25 9.49
C ILE A 510 13.61 -1.20 8.79
N HIS A 511 14.77 -1.60 8.28
CA HIS A 511 15.73 -0.71 7.61
C HIS A 511 15.09 0.02 6.41
N HIS A 512 14.26 -0.66 5.64
CA HIS A 512 13.60 -0.11 4.46
C HIS A 512 12.25 0.57 4.74
N ARG A 513 11.88 0.73 6.02
CA ARG A 513 10.56 1.25 6.44
C ARG A 513 9.41 0.52 5.76
N GLY A 514 9.58 -0.79 5.60
CA GLY A 514 8.69 -1.63 4.83
C GLY A 514 7.41 -1.98 5.58
N ILE A 515 6.46 -2.53 4.83
CA ILE A 515 5.24 -3.12 5.36
C ILE A 515 5.17 -4.56 4.89
N PHE A 516 4.78 -5.48 5.75
CA PHE A 516 4.58 -6.88 5.38
C PHE A 516 3.25 -7.41 5.90
N PHE A 517 2.41 -7.89 4.99
CA PHE A 517 1.24 -8.71 5.31
C PHE A 517 1.61 -10.18 5.23
N ASN A 518 1.87 -10.78 6.38
CA ASN A 518 2.10 -12.21 6.53
C ASN A 518 0.75 -12.93 6.50
N HIS A 519 0.50 -13.66 5.43
CA HIS A 519 -0.69 -14.48 5.29
C HIS A 519 -0.33 -15.95 5.50
N GLY A 520 -0.92 -16.62 6.49
CA GLY A 520 -0.48 -17.95 6.90
C GLY A 520 -1.55 -18.86 7.50
N TYR A 521 -1.18 -20.15 7.62
CA TYR A 521 -1.99 -21.20 8.24
C TYR A 521 -1.38 -21.61 9.58
N TYR A 522 -1.39 -20.73 10.58
CA TYR A 522 -0.64 -20.94 11.82
C TYR A 522 -1.23 -22.04 12.73
N VAL A 523 -2.50 -22.37 12.53
CA VAL A 523 -3.27 -23.33 13.34
C VAL A 523 -3.37 -24.70 12.65
N ARG A 524 -2.86 -24.79 11.42
CA ARG A 524 -2.83 -26.04 10.67
C ARG A 524 -1.66 -26.88 11.14
N ASN A 525 -1.92 -28.15 11.42
CA ASN A 525 -0.91 -29.09 11.92
C ASN A 525 -0.59 -30.16 10.88
N ILE A 526 0.04 -29.74 9.78
CA ILE A 526 0.59 -30.64 8.75
C ILE A 526 2.12 -30.50 8.71
N ASP A 527 2.82 -31.58 8.33
CA ASP A 527 4.30 -31.70 8.33
C ASP A 527 5.08 -30.60 7.58
N LYS A 528 4.42 -29.67 6.88
CA LYS A 528 5.04 -28.64 6.04
C LYS A 528 4.99 -27.21 6.61
N ASP A 529 4.25 -26.99 7.69
CA ASP A 529 4.04 -25.63 8.21
C ASP A 529 5.05 -25.23 9.29
N ASP A 530 5.65 -26.19 10.01
CA ASP A 530 6.68 -25.98 11.05
C ASP A 530 6.28 -24.97 12.17
N ILE A 531 4.99 -24.64 12.32
CA ILE A 531 4.48 -23.70 13.35
C ILE A 531 4.18 -24.41 14.68
N LEU A 532 3.72 -25.65 14.62
CA LEU A 532 3.37 -26.46 15.78
C LEU A 532 4.23 -27.72 15.83
N ASP A 533 4.63 -28.10 17.04
CA ASP A 533 5.39 -29.30 17.31
C ASP A 533 4.59 -30.23 18.24
N ASN A 534 4.76 -31.55 18.04
CA ASN A 534 4.24 -32.55 18.95
C ASN A 534 5.34 -33.05 19.89
N TYR A 535 5.24 -32.69 21.17
CA TYR A 535 6.14 -33.15 22.23
C TYR A 535 5.43 -34.17 23.12
N ASN A 536 5.78 -35.45 22.95
CA ASN A 536 5.23 -36.57 23.74
C ASN A 536 3.69 -36.68 23.71
N GLY A 537 3.06 -36.37 22.59
CA GLY A 537 1.60 -36.39 22.42
C GLY A 537 0.92 -35.06 22.71
N GLU A 538 1.67 -34.06 23.19
CA GLU A 538 1.20 -32.71 23.47
C GLU A 538 1.55 -31.75 22.32
N LEU A 539 0.56 -31.03 21.80
CA LEU A 539 0.79 -29.95 20.84
C LEU A 539 1.26 -28.68 21.54
N ARG A 540 2.37 -28.12 21.03
CA ARG A 540 2.96 -26.87 21.49
C ARG A 540 3.38 -26.00 20.32
N ILE A 541 3.56 -24.71 20.56
CA ILE A 541 4.19 -23.84 19.58
C ILE A 541 5.61 -24.35 19.27
N ASN A 542 5.99 -24.32 17.99
CA ASN A 542 7.35 -24.64 17.59
C ASN A 542 8.32 -23.65 18.26
N PRO A 543 9.38 -24.13 18.96
CA PRO A 543 10.25 -23.27 19.76
C PRO A 543 11.11 -22.31 18.92
N TRP A 544 11.26 -22.54 17.61
CA TRP A 544 11.98 -21.63 16.72
C TRP A 544 11.07 -20.54 16.19
N PHE A 545 9.82 -20.88 15.86
CA PHE A 545 8.80 -19.88 15.55
C PHE A 545 8.55 -18.97 16.76
N ASP A 546 8.44 -19.53 17.96
CA ASP A 546 8.27 -18.79 19.20
C ASP A 546 9.43 -17.81 19.48
N LYS A 547 10.67 -18.19 19.14
CA LYS A 547 11.84 -17.28 19.18
C LYS A 547 11.81 -16.16 18.15
N ILE A 548 11.10 -16.33 17.03
CA ILE A 548 10.86 -15.27 16.05
C ILE A 548 9.82 -14.31 16.61
N LEU A 549 8.71 -14.82 17.17
CA LEU A 549 7.72 -13.98 17.85
C LEU A 549 8.34 -13.16 18.98
N ALA A 550 9.15 -13.78 19.85
CA ALA A 550 9.89 -13.09 20.91
C ALA A 550 10.85 -12.02 20.36
N TYR A 551 11.42 -12.23 19.17
CA TYR A 551 12.27 -11.23 18.54
C TYR A 551 11.45 -10.05 18.00
N MET A 552 10.29 -10.31 17.42
CA MET A 552 9.38 -9.28 16.94
C MET A 552 8.82 -8.45 18.10
N ASP A 553 8.42 -9.11 19.19
CA ASP A 553 8.06 -8.50 20.48
C ASP A 553 9.13 -7.50 20.95
N GLN A 554 10.40 -7.94 20.99
CA GLN A 554 11.51 -7.05 21.31
C GLN A 554 11.61 -5.84 20.35
N ARG A 555 11.45 -6.03 19.04
CA ARG A 555 11.50 -4.93 18.05
C ARG A 555 10.31 -3.96 18.17
N ARG A 556 9.15 -4.44 18.62
CA ARG A 556 7.98 -3.61 18.94
C ARG A 556 8.27 -2.72 20.15
N ASP A 557 8.85 -3.30 21.19
CA ASP A 557 9.17 -2.57 22.43
C ASP A 557 10.33 -1.57 22.24
N ASP A 558 11.28 -1.87 21.34
CA ASP A 558 12.32 -0.94 20.91
C ASP A 558 11.79 0.23 20.06
N GLY A 559 10.51 0.17 19.63
CA GLY A 559 9.87 1.19 18.79
C GLY A 559 10.22 1.08 17.31
N ASP A 560 10.75 -0.05 16.85
CA ASP A 560 11.20 -0.23 15.46
C ASP A 560 10.13 -0.87 14.56
N LEU A 561 9.39 -1.85 15.10
CA LEU A 561 8.40 -2.63 14.37
C LEU A 561 6.99 -2.45 14.93
N TYR A 562 6.09 -1.86 14.15
CA TYR A 562 4.67 -1.79 14.48
C TYR A 562 3.98 -3.10 14.08
N ILE A 563 3.57 -3.89 15.06
CA ILE A 563 2.86 -5.16 14.84
C ILE A 563 1.39 -4.93 15.13
N THR A 564 0.52 -5.21 14.17
CA THR A 564 -0.88 -4.74 14.21
C THR A 564 -1.82 -5.62 13.40
N THR A 565 -3.12 -5.33 13.47
CA THR A 565 -4.17 -5.94 12.64
C THR A 565 -4.35 -5.22 11.30
N VAL A 566 -5.06 -5.86 10.35
CA VAL A 566 -5.46 -5.26 9.07
C VAL A 566 -6.33 -4.03 9.32
N ARG A 567 -7.34 -4.15 10.19
CA ARG A 567 -8.22 -3.03 10.59
C ARG A 567 -7.44 -1.81 10.97
N ASP A 568 -6.52 -1.94 11.92
CA ASP A 568 -5.86 -0.78 12.50
C ASP A 568 -4.92 -0.13 11.49
N LEU A 569 -4.20 -0.93 10.69
CA LEU A 569 -3.29 -0.40 9.69
C LEU A 569 -4.02 0.27 8.53
N LEU A 570 -5.07 -0.35 7.98
CA LEU A 570 -5.85 0.24 6.89
C LEU A 570 -6.66 1.45 7.37
N ASN A 571 -7.19 1.43 8.60
CA ASN A 571 -7.82 2.62 9.19
C ASN A 571 -6.83 3.78 9.29
N TYR A 572 -5.60 3.52 9.76
CA TYR A 572 -4.56 4.53 9.82
C TYR A 572 -4.24 5.10 8.44
N TRP A 573 -4.05 4.25 7.42
CA TRP A 573 -3.79 4.72 6.06
C TRP A 573 -4.92 5.54 5.47
N ARG A 574 -6.18 5.14 5.67
CA ARG A 574 -7.33 5.93 5.22
C ARG A 574 -7.42 7.29 5.92
N MET A 575 -7.09 7.35 7.21
CA MET A 575 -6.98 8.65 7.90
C MET A 575 -5.88 9.53 7.30
N LEU A 576 -4.74 8.93 6.89
CA LEU A 576 -3.67 9.66 6.22
C LEU A 576 -4.09 10.22 4.86
N GLU A 577 -5.04 9.61 4.15
CA GLU A 577 -5.54 10.15 2.86
C GLU A 577 -6.26 11.50 3.03
N ASN A 578 -6.77 11.77 4.23
CA ASN A 578 -7.47 13.01 4.60
C ASN A 578 -6.56 14.02 5.32
N ILE A 579 -5.24 13.83 5.27
CA ILE A 579 -4.28 14.82 5.75
C ILE A 579 -3.86 15.71 4.58
N SER A 580 -3.68 17.01 4.84
CA SER A 580 -3.15 17.93 3.83
C SER A 580 -2.04 18.81 4.38
N PHE A 581 -1.16 19.25 3.50
CA PHE A 581 -0.04 20.13 3.83
C PHE A 581 -0.19 21.48 3.14
N ASP A 582 -0.15 22.54 3.94
CA ASP A 582 -0.11 23.93 3.47
C ASP A 582 1.27 24.53 3.79
N TYR A 583 2.02 24.81 2.73
CA TYR A 583 3.39 25.31 2.79
C TYR A 583 3.42 26.84 2.83
N LEU A 584 3.69 27.42 4.01
CA LEU A 584 3.60 28.86 4.23
C LEU A 584 4.84 29.64 3.74
N PRO A 585 4.70 30.93 3.39
CA PRO A 585 5.81 31.75 2.90
C PRO A 585 6.96 31.98 3.89
N ASP A 586 6.70 31.84 5.19
CA ASP A 586 7.70 31.99 6.26
C ASP A 586 8.48 30.69 6.56
N GLY A 587 8.19 29.62 5.81
CA GLY A 587 8.83 28.31 5.96
C GLY A 587 8.10 27.36 6.91
N ALA A 588 7.06 27.83 7.62
CA ALA A 588 6.21 26.95 8.41
C ALA A 588 5.33 26.07 7.52
N ILE A 589 4.92 24.91 8.05
CA ILE A 589 4.06 23.96 7.34
C ILE A 589 2.85 23.67 8.23
N ARG A 590 1.65 23.99 7.73
CA ARG A 590 0.40 23.59 8.38
C ARG A 590 0.07 22.17 7.93
N ILE A 591 -0.17 21.30 8.91
CA ILE A 591 -0.58 19.91 8.72
C ILE A 591 -2.03 19.86 9.20
N ILE A 592 -2.96 19.62 8.27
CA ILE A 592 -4.40 19.76 8.53
C ILE A 592 -5.03 18.37 8.49
N ASN A 593 -5.81 18.05 9.52
CA ASN A 593 -6.60 16.83 9.60
C ASN A 593 -8.05 17.10 9.17
N HIS A 594 -8.46 16.54 8.03
CA HIS A 594 -9.84 16.65 7.55
C HIS A 594 -10.73 15.49 8.03
N ASN A 595 -10.20 14.57 8.85
CA ASN A 595 -11.01 13.52 9.46
C ASN A 595 -11.86 14.09 10.60
N ASN A 596 -13.02 13.48 10.81
CA ASN A 596 -13.88 13.69 11.99
C ASN A 596 -13.40 12.92 13.24
N THR A 597 -12.18 12.38 13.19
CA THR A 597 -11.54 11.61 14.26
C THR A 597 -10.07 11.99 14.38
N ASP A 598 -9.51 11.82 15.59
CA ASP A 598 -8.10 12.06 15.85
C ASP A 598 -7.23 11.05 15.09
N VAL A 599 -6.14 11.53 14.48
CA VAL A 599 -5.07 10.65 13.99
C VAL A 599 -4.06 10.44 15.10
N LYS A 600 -4.20 9.31 15.81
CA LYS A 600 -3.31 8.94 16.91
C LYS A 600 -1.93 8.53 16.41
N GLY A 601 -0.89 9.07 17.06
CA GLY A 601 0.49 8.80 16.68
C GLY A 601 0.85 9.21 15.26
N PHE A 602 0.21 10.23 14.70
CA PHE A 602 0.56 10.80 13.39
C PHE A 602 2.08 10.99 13.29
N SER A 603 2.70 10.38 12.28
CA SER A 603 4.15 10.24 12.19
C SER A 603 4.69 10.73 10.85
N ILE A 604 5.78 11.51 10.90
CA ILE A 604 6.44 12.08 9.72
C ILE A 604 7.97 11.92 9.78
N ALA A 605 8.59 11.73 8.63
CA ALA A 605 10.04 11.76 8.45
C ALA A 605 10.50 13.07 7.82
N LEU A 606 11.50 13.69 8.42
CA LEU A 606 12.05 14.98 8.00
C LEU A 606 13.55 14.86 7.77
N HIS A 607 14.01 15.34 6.62
CA HIS A 607 15.44 15.42 6.33
C HIS A 607 15.96 16.77 6.87
N ALA A 608 16.23 16.82 8.17
CA ALA A 608 16.56 18.04 8.88
C ALA A 608 17.56 17.78 10.02
N SER A 609 18.30 18.82 10.41
CA SER A 609 19.13 18.76 11.61
C SER A 609 18.26 18.80 12.88
N PRO A 610 18.56 18.03 13.94
CA PRO A 610 17.69 17.88 15.12
C PRO A 610 17.48 19.15 15.97
N GLY A 611 18.21 20.23 15.69
CA GLY A 611 18.46 21.29 16.66
C GLY A 611 17.28 22.19 17.00
N ASP A 612 16.19 22.15 16.23
CA ASP A 612 15.34 23.33 16.13
C ASP A 612 13.97 23.03 15.46
N LEU A 613 13.32 21.95 15.89
CA LEU A 613 12.01 21.55 15.38
C LEU A 613 10.95 21.67 16.45
N THR A 614 9.84 22.35 16.14
CA THR A 614 8.67 22.43 17.01
C THR A 614 7.39 22.11 16.27
N VAL A 615 6.43 21.49 16.96
CA VAL A 615 5.05 21.32 16.54
C VAL A 615 4.20 22.15 17.48
N ASN A 616 3.43 23.10 16.95
CA ASN A 616 2.64 24.06 17.75
C ASN A 616 3.49 24.82 18.80
N GLY A 617 4.76 25.09 18.48
CA GLY A 617 5.71 25.77 19.38
C GLY A 617 6.32 24.89 20.47
N GLU A 618 5.92 23.61 20.57
CA GLU A 618 6.46 22.64 21.52
C GLU A 618 7.41 21.65 20.86
N LYS A 619 8.34 21.09 21.63
CA LYS A 619 9.24 20.05 21.14
C LYS A 619 8.47 18.72 21.05
N PRO A 620 8.30 18.14 19.85
CA PRO A 620 7.55 16.89 19.72
C PRO A 620 8.40 15.68 20.12
N PHE A 621 7.74 14.53 20.28
CA PHE A 621 8.44 13.25 20.32
C PHE A 621 9.17 13.01 19.00
N SER A 622 10.41 12.56 19.10
CA SER A 622 11.24 12.36 17.92
C SER A 622 12.40 11.40 18.14
N ARG A 623 12.87 10.79 17.04
CA ARG A 623 14.00 9.87 16.98
C ARG A 623 14.80 10.08 15.70
N LYS A 624 16.12 10.14 15.81
CA LYS A 624 17.01 10.26 14.64
C LYS A 624 17.28 8.89 14.02
N ILE A 625 17.09 8.78 12.71
CA ILE A 625 17.32 7.57 11.91
C ILE A 625 18.12 7.94 10.66
N GLY A 626 19.42 7.63 10.68
CA GLY A 626 20.34 8.07 9.62
C GLY A 626 20.36 9.60 9.51
N ASP A 627 20.05 10.10 8.32
CA ASP A 627 19.96 11.55 8.04
C ASP A 627 18.56 12.14 8.29
N ASP A 628 17.61 11.30 8.67
CA ASP A 628 16.24 11.72 8.97
C ASP A 628 16.01 11.85 10.48
N ILE A 629 15.05 12.71 10.83
CA ILE A 629 14.37 12.71 12.13
C ILE A 629 12.93 12.26 11.91
N ILE A 630 12.51 11.23 12.64
CA ILE A 630 11.13 10.79 12.72
C ILE A 630 10.47 11.57 13.86
N VAL A 631 9.36 12.21 13.60
CA VAL A 631 8.58 13.02 14.54
C VAL A 631 7.18 12.45 14.62
N TRP A 632 6.62 12.35 15.83
CA TRP A 632 5.24 11.89 16.01
C TRP A 632 4.50 12.63 17.13
N PHE A 633 3.19 12.76 16.95
CA PHE A 633 2.26 13.41 17.86
C PHE A 633 0.82 12.99 17.49
N ASP A 634 -0.15 13.22 18.36
CA ASP A 634 -1.56 13.07 18.01
C ASP A 634 -2.03 14.30 17.24
N LEU A 635 -2.73 14.10 16.13
CA LEU A 635 -3.31 15.18 15.34
C LEU A 635 -4.84 15.18 15.54
N PRO A 636 -5.42 16.18 16.25
CA PRO A 636 -6.84 16.17 16.59
C PRO A 636 -7.76 16.26 15.36
N SER A 637 -8.98 15.75 15.48
CA SER A 637 -10.01 15.80 14.43
C SER A 637 -10.32 17.23 13.98
N GLU A 638 -10.44 17.48 12.68
CA GLU A 638 -10.81 18.79 12.11
C GLU A 638 -9.91 19.96 12.55
N GLU A 639 -8.71 19.66 13.07
CA GLU A 639 -7.73 20.62 13.56
C GLU A 639 -6.44 20.60 12.71
N GLU A 640 -5.50 21.46 13.09
CA GLU A 640 -4.20 21.56 12.45
C GLU A 640 -3.05 21.63 13.44
N ALA A 641 -1.89 21.20 12.96
CA ALA A 641 -0.61 21.39 13.63
C ALA A 641 0.32 22.25 12.76
N VAL A 642 1.05 23.15 13.41
CA VAL A 642 2.05 24.00 12.75
C VAL A 642 3.43 23.42 13.02
N LEU A 643 4.05 22.89 11.98
CA LEU A 643 5.44 22.45 12.00
C LEU A 643 6.36 23.64 11.67
N GLN A 644 7.21 24.00 12.63
CA GLN A 644 8.27 24.99 12.46
C GLN A 644 9.62 24.29 12.48
N ILE A 645 10.48 24.64 11.53
CA ILE A 645 11.86 24.15 11.45
C ILE A 645 12.73 25.40 11.45
N SER A 646 13.43 25.69 12.56
CA SER A 646 14.38 26.80 12.57
C SER A 646 15.50 26.44 11.60
N GLN A 647 15.56 27.17 10.50
CA GLN A 647 16.76 27.23 9.70
C GLN A 647 17.81 27.92 10.56
N ASN A 648 18.60 27.15 11.32
CA ASN A 648 19.94 27.61 11.59
C ASN A 648 20.55 27.87 10.22
N MET A 649 20.83 29.14 9.92
CA MET A 649 21.53 29.58 8.72
C MET A 649 22.78 28.72 8.55
N LEU A 650 22.65 27.62 7.80
CA LEU A 650 23.77 26.89 7.26
C LEU A 650 24.31 27.79 6.17
N HIS A 651 25.22 28.67 6.59
CA HIS A 651 26.26 29.24 5.75
C HIS A 651 27.05 28.08 5.10
N ILE A 652 26.46 27.44 4.09
CA ILE A 652 27.19 26.75 3.02
C ILE A 652 27.22 27.71 1.83
N ILE A 653 27.61 28.96 2.11
CA ILE A 653 28.04 29.95 1.10
C ILE A 653 29.55 30.19 1.19
N GLU A 654 30.26 29.62 2.18
CA GLU A 654 31.72 29.85 2.33
C GLU A 654 32.61 28.68 1.88
N ALA A 655 32.09 27.48 1.66
CA ALA A 655 32.92 26.34 1.20
C ALA A 655 33.21 26.30 -0.32
N GLN A 656 32.59 27.19 -1.12
CA GLN A 656 32.90 27.34 -2.56
C GLN A 656 33.64 28.64 -2.89
N LYS A 657 34.06 29.41 -1.87
CA LYS A 657 35.03 30.51 -2.00
C LYS A 657 36.45 30.14 -1.55
N GLN A 658 36.72 28.86 -1.28
CA GLN A 658 38.05 28.35 -0.94
C GLN A 658 38.54 27.24 -1.88
N ILE A 659 38.08 27.24 -3.12
CA ILE A 659 38.77 26.57 -4.23
C ILE A 659 38.83 27.60 -5.38
N ASP A 660 39.65 28.62 -5.16
CA ASP A 660 40.38 29.32 -6.22
C ASP A 660 41.64 28.51 -6.56
#